data_AF-A0AAW6TJA8-F1
#
_entry.id   AF-A0AAW6TJA8-F1
#
_cell.length_a   1.000
_cell.length_b   1.000
_cell.length_c   1.000
_cell.angle_alpha   90.00
_cell.angle_beta   90.00
_cell.angle_gamma   90.00
#
_symmetry.space_group_name_H-M   'P 1'
#
loop_
_entity.id
_entity.type
_entity.pdbx_description
1 polymer ?
#
loop_
_entity_poly.entity_id
_entity_poly.type
_entity_poly.pdbx_seq_one_letter_code
_entity_poly.pdbx_strand_id
1 'polypeptide(L)'
;MAESDQNSDDKSGIELRKQNRRQELAKQQQKAIKTAEKITEQMIDLGKVANADDPQAIFDKQWKGFDKALKADNSCKTARNYAHAYNAAVQITQQKIEELELPISFPRYIVIEKRAEHFRTQEWFLNGKIWYQVYQDWLTGFNQPKPIDLKDVLLSLILQNGIVEKAVLQHIINQLIKKQLVIHELHKLPFILFESEKIDGFATNVQVGNIKQTQLLKFLSPITARLITLLDINASHSQDLDILLQGVLLDNRYTFEQTSQQKKLNAALYVLEHVKGFDVSEMMLAIMQGKPKSYSLPLANWQVISQNRRNTQIHINKLATALPQYESKPTKNQNKLLSIKIKKLFDSPDNQKLGKTQLAKNFELLIAELQQINAPTNELALVQWLASKQKTCKPSSIHTYSNRLSNRWLALTDELDLDSFDEEDYEALYEELLNLAKNESAKQDLATLIDDFHSFLVINFDAVSIAPLSTGSKQHHKTAYVSETMFQTVLAACDMLDLTEHDKNNLKITLIMAHRLGMRIGEITKLRLKEISPMLEYCEIRDNQLANNKSTSALRRLLIQLMLLQSEFDLLRQVYESRKLSKHTTLIATESGHPLLKSSFSQQITMLLQQVTGLYNLSTHSLRHSGISNLQLMRFLTDDDYTHLAHPAIDALQALMPYDKETAKNIITTIFSKLAYQDNYAIAGFAGHAHPNVSFESYIHFTDIMLGILLWHCDYQLTTEQAKNMLAIPRRNLNIIDHRERFNDYIFNKIKCQPLPALKTKTINKASKPKKQKFTFDTVKALLSSFGTEEFEIQRNYFNVPVETFNQWLGNANKLKTETRFFTKNHKSRLFIDDNLWVNNKKLTEFEGKINAKLITNFRKHFNNPKHQENLAFFVMYILTNSLVSDATLNFDNVHDLQKFMKAVNCLEMNENTYLSVHHLTAQPKVLQKQWQTTWKKLAKNHVSYHDTEQRKRQPIVKLAIMENKDANKRQILSYFASFVFIMMGETIEKYV
;
A
#
# COMPACT_ATOMS: atom_id res chain seq x y z
N MET A 1 -5.22 -66.02 26.32
CA MET A 1 -3.99 -66.06 25.50
C MET A 1 -4.20 -65.12 24.32
N ALA A 2 -3.50 -64.00 24.33
CA ALA A 2 -3.05 -63.24 23.16
C ALA A 2 -2.21 -62.09 23.70
N GLU A 3 -0.94 -62.08 23.29
CA GLU A 3 0.18 -61.44 23.96
C GLU A 3 0.14 -59.92 23.91
N SER A 4 0.56 -59.35 25.03
CA SER A 4 0.95 -57.96 25.19
C SER A 4 2.35 -57.75 24.63
N ASP A 5 2.47 -57.27 23.39
CA ASP A 5 3.72 -56.69 22.90
C ASP A 5 3.89 -55.28 23.47
N GLN A 6 4.45 -55.22 24.67
CA GLN A 6 5.11 -54.05 25.21
C GLN A 6 6.46 -53.87 24.49
N ASN A 7 6.45 -53.27 23.31
CA ASN A 7 7.63 -52.53 22.86
C ASN A 7 7.63 -51.15 23.53
N SER A 8 8.25 -51.09 24.71
CA SER A 8 8.65 -49.82 25.30
C SER A 8 9.87 -49.29 24.52
N ASP A 9 9.61 -48.51 23.47
CA ASP A 9 10.63 -47.62 22.94
C ASP A 9 11.07 -46.69 24.07
N ASP A 10 12.35 -46.77 24.41
CA ASP A 10 13.02 -46.01 25.45
C ASP A 10 13.11 -44.54 25.04
N LYS A 11 11.97 -43.84 25.14
CA LYS A 11 11.86 -42.42 24.80
C LYS A 11 12.83 -41.64 25.66
N SER A 12 13.66 -40.82 25.03
CA SER A 12 14.61 -39.99 25.77
C SER A 12 13.89 -39.09 26.78
N GLY A 13 14.56 -38.70 27.88
CA GLY A 13 13.99 -37.77 28.86
C GLY A 13 13.56 -36.42 28.26
N ILE A 14 14.04 -36.06 27.07
CA ILE A 14 13.58 -34.89 26.30
C ILE A 14 12.24 -35.17 25.62
N GLU A 15 12.06 -36.35 25.03
CA GLU A 15 10.81 -36.77 24.38
C GLU A 15 9.68 -36.95 25.38
N LEU A 16 9.95 -37.55 26.54
CA LEU A 16 8.99 -37.64 27.65
C LEU A 16 8.55 -36.24 28.13
N ARG A 17 9.49 -35.30 28.32
CA ARG A 17 9.17 -33.92 28.69
C ARG A 17 8.38 -33.19 27.60
N LYS A 18 8.69 -33.42 26.32
CA LYS A 18 7.97 -32.86 25.17
C LYS A 18 6.55 -33.44 25.08
N GLN A 19 6.39 -34.73 25.31
CA GLN A 19 5.10 -35.42 25.34
C GLN A 19 4.23 -34.91 26.49
N ASN A 20 4.78 -34.83 27.71
CA ASN A 20 4.07 -34.30 28.87
C ASN A 20 3.66 -32.83 28.68
N ARG A 21 4.55 -31.98 28.15
CA ARG A 21 4.23 -30.59 27.82
C ARG A 21 3.11 -30.49 26.76
N ARG A 22 3.13 -31.36 25.74
CA ARG A 22 2.04 -31.43 24.73
C ARG A 22 0.71 -31.86 25.34
N GLN A 23 0.72 -32.86 26.20
CA GLN A 23 -0.48 -33.33 26.90
C GLN A 23 -1.06 -32.27 27.83
N GLU A 24 -0.23 -31.58 28.60
CA GLU A 24 -0.68 -30.48 29.48
C GLU A 24 -1.23 -29.29 28.69
N LEU A 25 -0.57 -28.89 27.59
CA LEU A 25 -1.10 -27.86 26.69
C LEU A 25 -2.45 -28.26 26.10
N ALA A 26 -2.61 -29.54 25.69
CA ALA A 26 -3.86 -30.05 25.16
C ALA A 26 -4.98 -30.02 26.22
N LYS A 27 -4.69 -30.41 27.46
CA LYS A 27 -5.65 -30.33 28.58
C LYS A 27 -6.07 -28.89 28.88
N GLN A 28 -5.11 -27.95 28.92
CA GLN A 28 -5.40 -26.53 29.14
C GLN A 28 -6.27 -25.95 28.03
N GLN A 29 -5.97 -26.29 26.78
CA GLN A 29 -6.76 -25.87 25.62
C GLN A 29 -8.17 -26.46 25.66
N GLN A 30 -8.31 -27.74 26.00
CA GLN A 30 -9.62 -28.39 26.13
C GLN A 30 -10.45 -27.77 27.26
N LYS A 31 -9.81 -27.39 28.38
CA LYS A 31 -10.46 -26.65 29.46
C LYS A 31 -10.98 -25.30 28.98
N ALA A 32 -10.17 -24.53 28.24
CA ALA A 32 -10.56 -23.24 27.69
C ALA A 32 -11.74 -23.35 26.70
N ILE A 33 -11.74 -24.38 25.85
CA ILE A 33 -12.87 -24.68 24.93
C ILE A 33 -14.15 -24.99 25.70
N LYS A 34 -14.09 -25.87 26.71
CA LYS A 34 -15.27 -26.17 27.56
C LYS A 34 -15.79 -24.96 28.31
N THR A 35 -14.90 -24.07 28.75
CA THR A 35 -15.31 -22.79 29.35
C THR A 35 -16.03 -21.92 28.33
N ALA A 36 -15.53 -21.83 27.09
CA ALA A 36 -16.16 -21.07 26.03
C ALA A 36 -17.56 -21.59 25.69
N GLU A 37 -17.73 -22.91 25.59
CA GLU A 37 -19.02 -23.58 25.43
C GLU A 37 -20.02 -23.11 26.50
N LYS A 38 -19.62 -23.19 27.77
CA LYS A 38 -20.46 -22.77 28.91
C LYS A 38 -20.80 -21.28 28.88
N ILE A 39 -19.83 -20.40 28.62
CA ILE A 39 -20.09 -18.94 28.56
C ILE A 39 -20.99 -18.61 27.37
N THR A 40 -20.82 -19.31 26.24
CA THR A 40 -21.68 -19.16 25.05
C THR A 40 -23.12 -19.49 25.40
N GLU A 41 -23.37 -20.63 26.05
CA GLU A 41 -24.72 -21.02 26.50
C GLU A 41 -25.34 -20.03 27.49
N GLN A 42 -24.53 -19.37 28.32
CA GLN A 42 -25.01 -18.41 29.32
C GLN A 42 -25.29 -17.02 28.73
N MET A 43 -24.52 -16.59 27.74
CA MET A 43 -24.52 -15.19 27.27
C MET A 43 -25.12 -15.00 25.88
N ILE A 44 -25.14 -16.04 25.04
CA ILE A 44 -25.69 -16.00 23.70
C ILE A 44 -27.07 -16.67 23.71
N ASP A 45 -28.11 -15.84 23.77
CA ASP A 45 -29.52 -16.26 23.74
C ASP A 45 -30.07 -15.98 22.34
N LEU A 46 -29.93 -16.98 21.46
CA LEU A 46 -30.40 -16.89 20.08
C LEU A 46 -31.93 -16.87 19.98
N GLY A 47 -32.65 -17.34 20.99
CA GLY A 47 -34.11 -17.22 21.05
C GLY A 47 -34.54 -15.76 21.23
N LYS A 48 -33.82 -14.98 22.06
CA LYS A 48 -34.03 -13.52 22.14
C LYS A 48 -33.62 -12.80 20.87
N VAL A 49 -32.54 -13.23 20.22
CA VAL A 49 -32.09 -12.68 18.94
C VAL A 49 -33.16 -12.89 17.86
N ALA A 50 -33.77 -14.09 17.80
CA ALA A 50 -34.83 -14.42 16.85
C ALA A 50 -36.05 -13.51 16.94
N ASN A 51 -36.38 -13.07 18.16
CA ASN A 51 -37.60 -12.34 18.49
C ASN A 51 -37.40 -10.82 18.64
N ALA A 52 -36.21 -10.31 18.32
CA ALA A 52 -35.89 -8.89 18.44
C ALA A 52 -36.21 -8.11 17.16
N ASP A 53 -36.59 -6.84 17.31
CA ASP A 53 -36.79 -5.93 16.17
C ASP A 53 -35.49 -5.66 15.39
N ASP A 54 -34.34 -5.72 16.08
CA ASP A 54 -33.00 -5.69 15.47
C ASP A 54 -32.16 -6.87 15.99
N PRO A 55 -32.26 -8.05 15.35
CA PRO A 55 -31.52 -9.25 15.74
C PRO A 55 -30.00 -9.04 15.76
N GLN A 56 -29.46 -8.22 14.84
CA GLN A 56 -28.02 -7.99 14.75
C GLN A 56 -27.51 -7.19 15.95
N ALA A 57 -28.14 -6.08 16.29
CA ALA A 57 -27.70 -5.24 17.41
C ALA A 57 -27.75 -6.00 18.75
N ILE A 58 -28.75 -6.85 18.94
CA ILE A 58 -28.85 -7.71 20.13
C ILE A 58 -27.74 -8.77 20.13
N PHE A 59 -27.50 -9.43 19.00
CA PHE A 59 -26.41 -10.40 18.88
C PHE A 59 -25.05 -9.76 19.15
N ASP A 60 -24.75 -8.60 18.55
CA ASP A 60 -23.48 -7.88 18.75
C ASP A 60 -23.28 -7.47 20.22
N LYS A 61 -24.37 -7.10 20.92
CA LYS A 61 -24.33 -6.78 22.35
C LYS A 61 -24.05 -8.03 23.19
N GLN A 62 -24.72 -9.14 22.90
CA GLN A 62 -24.48 -10.43 23.55
C GLN A 62 -23.04 -10.91 23.30
N TRP A 63 -22.55 -10.81 22.06
CA TRP A 63 -21.20 -11.19 21.67
C TRP A 63 -20.12 -10.34 22.34
N LYS A 64 -20.34 -9.03 22.49
CA LYS A 64 -19.46 -8.16 23.30
C LYS A 64 -19.42 -8.57 24.78
N GLY A 65 -20.56 -8.99 25.33
CA GLY A 65 -20.64 -9.54 26.68
C GLY A 65 -19.84 -10.83 26.83
N PHE A 66 -20.05 -11.77 25.89
CA PHE A 66 -19.30 -13.02 25.78
C PHE A 66 -17.78 -12.76 25.70
N ASP A 67 -17.35 -11.87 24.81
CA ASP A 67 -15.92 -11.55 24.63
C ASP A 67 -15.28 -11.02 25.94
N LYS A 68 -15.99 -10.12 26.64
CA LYS A 68 -15.53 -9.58 27.92
C LYS A 68 -15.40 -10.66 29.00
N ALA A 69 -16.38 -11.58 29.06
CA ALA A 69 -16.35 -12.69 30.00
C ALA A 69 -15.24 -13.70 29.68
N LEU A 70 -15.04 -14.00 28.39
CA LEU A 70 -13.99 -14.89 27.93
C LEU A 70 -12.60 -14.33 28.25
N LYS A 71 -12.38 -13.01 28.07
CA LYS A 71 -11.13 -12.32 28.43
C LYS A 71 -10.85 -12.32 29.93
N ALA A 72 -11.89 -12.32 30.76
CA ALA A 72 -11.76 -12.32 32.22
C ALA A 72 -11.45 -13.71 32.80
N ASP A 73 -11.68 -14.79 32.04
CA ASP A 73 -11.56 -16.15 32.54
C ASP A 73 -10.10 -16.63 32.65
N ASN A 74 -9.79 -17.28 33.79
CA ASN A 74 -8.44 -17.75 34.09
C ASN A 74 -7.93 -18.83 33.11
N SER A 75 -8.81 -19.63 32.51
CA SER A 75 -8.45 -20.64 31.50
C SER A 75 -8.05 -20.03 30.14
N CYS A 76 -8.47 -18.78 29.89
CA CYS A 76 -8.22 -18.03 28.66
C CYS A 76 -7.15 -16.92 28.83
N LYS A 77 -6.35 -16.94 29.90
CA LYS A 77 -5.31 -15.92 30.15
C LYS A 77 -4.29 -15.74 29.02
N THR A 78 -3.97 -16.82 28.32
CA THR A 78 -3.00 -16.76 27.21
C THR A 78 -3.74 -16.45 25.91
N ALA A 79 -3.14 -15.61 25.06
CA ALA A 79 -3.71 -15.28 23.75
C ALA A 79 -4.06 -16.53 22.92
N ARG A 80 -3.24 -17.58 23.03
CA ARG A 80 -3.48 -18.88 22.38
C ARG A 80 -4.74 -19.57 22.90
N ASN A 81 -4.92 -19.68 24.21
CA ASN A 81 -6.09 -20.34 24.78
C ASN A 81 -7.36 -19.54 24.50
N TYR A 82 -7.29 -18.21 24.64
CA TYR A 82 -8.38 -17.31 24.28
C TYR A 82 -8.79 -17.49 22.81
N ALA A 83 -7.84 -17.51 21.88
CA ALA A 83 -8.16 -17.67 20.46
C ALA A 83 -8.82 -19.02 20.14
N HIS A 84 -8.32 -20.12 20.74
CA HIS A 84 -8.94 -21.44 20.56
C HIS A 84 -10.34 -21.51 21.17
N ALA A 85 -10.53 -20.94 22.35
CA ALA A 85 -11.80 -20.85 23.04
C ALA A 85 -12.82 -20.01 22.25
N TYR A 86 -12.39 -18.83 21.77
CA TYR A 86 -13.18 -17.94 20.93
C TYR A 86 -13.61 -18.64 19.64
N ASN A 87 -12.69 -19.27 18.90
CA ASN A 87 -13.02 -19.97 17.66
C ASN A 87 -13.97 -21.16 17.85
N ALA A 88 -13.89 -21.86 18.98
CA ALA A 88 -14.84 -22.91 19.31
C ALA A 88 -16.25 -22.34 19.56
N ALA A 89 -16.35 -21.22 20.29
CA ALA A 89 -17.61 -20.52 20.47
C ALA A 89 -18.19 -19.99 19.15
N VAL A 90 -17.35 -19.48 18.24
CA VAL A 90 -17.78 -19.10 16.89
C VAL A 90 -18.39 -20.29 16.16
N GLN A 91 -17.75 -21.46 16.17
CA GLN A 91 -18.27 -22.68 15.53
C GLN A 91 -19.64 -23.08 16.07
N ILE A 92 -19.78 -23.15 17.39
CA ILE A 92 -21.03 -23.55 18.04
C ILE A 92 -22.14 -22.54 17.75
N THR A 93 -21.83 -21.25 17.85
CA THR A 93 -22.79 -20.18 17.61
C THR A 93 -23.22 -20.15 16.16
N GLN A 94 -22.27 -20.31 15.23
CA GLN A 94 -22.54 -20.43 13.80
C GLN A 94 -23.45 -21.61 13.50
N GLN A 95 -23.17 -22.79 14.07
CA GLN A 95 -24.03 -23.96 13.89
C GLN A 95 -25.46 -23.71 14.37
N LYS A 96 -25.64 -23.10 15.55
CA LYS A 96 -26.98 -22.80 16.08
C LYS A 96 -27.70 -21.71 15.29
N ILE A 97 -26.99 -20.70 14.79
CA ILE A 97 -27.54 -19.69 13.87
C ILE A 97 -28.02 -20.37 12.57
N GLU A 98 -27.26 -21.32 12.04
CA GLU A 98 -27.64 -22.10 10.86
C GLU A 98 -28.88 -22.96 11.12
N GLU A 99 -28.97 -23.61 12.29
CA GLU A 99 -30.13 -24.43 12.70
C GLU A 99 -31.40 -23.59 12.89
N LEU A 100 -31.28 -22.36 13.39
CA LEU A 100 -32.40 -21.44 13.64
C LEU A 100 -32.71 -20.50 12.46
N GLU A 101 -31.92 -20.56 11.39
CA GLU A 101 -32.06 -19.71 10.19
C GLU A 101 -32.11 -18.21 10.50
N LEU A 102 -31.27 -17.76 11.43
CA LEU A 102 -31.28 -16.36 11.88
C LEU A 102 -30.60 -15.43 10.89
N PRO A 103 -31.24 -14.31 10.47
CA PRO A 103 -30.69 -13.37 9.49
C PRO A 103 -29.69 -12.40 10.13
N ILE A 104 -28.60 -12.93 10.70
CA ILE A 104 -27.52 -12.16 11.34
C ILE A 104 -26.15 -12.55 10.77
N SER A 105 -25.19 -11.62 10.78
CA SER A 105 -23.83 -11.89 10.33
C SER A 105 -23.06 -12.71 11.37
N PHE A 106 -22.06 -13.48 10.90
CA PHE A 106 -21.28 -14.38 11.75
C PHE A 106 -20.03 -13.69 12.31
N PRO A 107 -19.61 -14.02 13.55
CA PRO A 107 -18.32 -13.59 14.05
C PRO A 107 -17.15 -14.16 13.24
N ARG A 108 -16.12 -13.35 12.98
CA ARG A 108 -14.90 -13.79 12.28
C ARG A 108 -14.06 -14.70 13.18
N TYR A 109 -13.42 -15.71 12.58
CA TYR A 109 -12.44 -16.54 13.27
C TYR A 109 -11.17 -15.75 13.59
N ILE A 110 -10.60 -15.98 14.78
CA ILE A 110 -9.24 -15.54 15.09
C ILE A 110 -8.26 -16.48 14.39
N VAL A 111 -7.44 -15.94 13.50
CA VAL A 111 -6.38 -16.71 12.85
C VAL A 111 -5.33 -17.08 13.90
N ILE A 112 -5.18 -18.38 14.18
CA ILE A 112 -4.16 -18.91 15.09
C ILE A 112 -3.02 -19.44 14.26
N GLU A 113 -1.96 -18.66 14.18
CA GLU A 113 -0.77 -19.09 13.50
C GLU A 113 0.10 -19.96 14.41
N LYS A 114 0.56 -21.09 13.87
CA LYS A 114 1.58 -21.91 14.53
C LYS A 114 2.93 -21.35 14.14
N ARG A 115 3.84 -21.22 15.11
CA ARG A 115 5.26 -20.95 14.81
C ARG A 115 5.71 -21.95 13.75
N ALA A 116 6.34 -21.45 12.68
CA ALA A 116 6.91 -22.28 11.63
C ALA A 116 7.81 -23.36 12.26
N GLU A 117 7.77 -24.57 11.71
CA GLU A 117 8.68 -25.62 12.15
C GLU A 117 10.12 -25.21 11.83
N HIS A 118 10.99 -25.30 12.83
CA HIS A 118 12.39 -24.94 12.66
C HIS A 118 13.04 -25.91 11.66
N PHE A 119 13.70 -25.37 10.62
CA PHE A 119 14.40 -26.19 9.62
C PHE A 119 15.61 -26.97 10.17
N ARG A 120 16.19 -26.57 11.31
CA ARG A 120 17.31 -27.26 11.98
C ARG A 120 16.80 -28.50 12.71
N THR A 121 16.46 -29.53 11.95
CA THR A 121 16.12 -30.85 12.45
C THR A 121 17.38 -31.66 12.76
N GLN A 122 17.23 -32.81 13.42
CA GLN A 122 18.32 -33.77 13.58
C GLN A 122 18.89 -34.21 12.23
N GLU A 123 18.03 -34.49 11.24
CA GLU A 123 18.44 -34.80 9.86
C GLU A 123 19.29 -33.68 9.24
N TRP A 124 18.88 -32.41 9.43
CA TRP A 124 19.61 -31.26 8.91
C TRP A 124 21.01 -31.15 9.54
N PHE A 125 21.11 -31.37 10.85
CA PHE A 125 22.39 -31.33 11.57
C PHE A 125 23.35 -32.46 11.16
N LEU A 126 22.84 -33.69 11.04
CA LEU A 126 23.64 -34.84 10.63
C LEU A 126 24.18 -34.67 9.20
N ASN A 127 23.33 -34.25 8.26
CA ASN A 127 23.77 -33.90 6.91
C ASN A 127 24.72 -32.70 6.90
N GLY A 128 24.54 -31.73 7.78
CA GLY A 128 25.40 -30.54 7.90
C GLY A 128 26.83 -30.90 8.30
N LYS A 129 27.01 -31.83 9.25
CA LYS A 129 28.33 -32.37 9.60
C LYS A 129 29.04 -33.02 8.42
N ILE A 130 28.29 -33.74 7.59
CA ILE A 130 28.85 -34.40 6.41
C ILE A 130 29.30 -33.35 5.39
N TRP A 131 28.48 -32.31 5.15
CA TRP A 131 28.91 -31.19 4.32
C TRP A 131 30.13 -30.46 4.85
N TYR A 132 30.26 -30.33 6.17
CA TYR A 132 31.47 -29.78 6.78
C TYR A 132 32.69 -30.66 6.50
N GLN A 133 32.57 -31.99 6.56
CA GLN A 133 33.64 -32.89 6.15
C GLN A 133 33.99 -32.74 4.67
N VAL A 134 32.97 -32.69 3.78
CA VAL A 134 33.16 -32.43 2.34
C VAL A 134 33.93 -31.14 2.11
N TYR A 135 33.61 -30.08 2.85
CA TYR A 135 34.30 -28.80 2.77
C TYR A 135 35.78 -28.89 3.16
N GLN A 136 36.09 -29.58 4.26
CA GLN A 136 37.48 -29.75 4.72
C GLN A 136 38.32 -30.59 3.75
N ASP A 137 37.75 -31.68 3.23
CA ASP A 137 38.43 -32.53 2.25
C ASP A 137 38.68 -31.77 0.93
N TRP A 138 37.69 -30.99 0.50
CA TRP A 138 37.79 -30.14 -0.69
C TRP A 138 38.90 -29.09 -0.55
N LEU A 139 38.96 -28.37 0.57
CA LEU A 139 40.03 -27.41 0.84
C LEU A 139 41.41 -28.07 0.93
N THR A 140 41.49 -29.27 1.51
CA THR A 140 42.75 -30.04 1.60
C THR A 140 43.28 -30.39 0.21
N GLY A 141 42.40 -30.60 -0.76
CA GLY A 141 42.77 -30.81 -2.17
C GLY A 141 43.56 -29.65 -2.79
N PHE A 142 43.47 -28.43 -2.24
CA PHE A 142 44.23 -27.26 -2.70
C PHE A 142 45.56 -27.06 -1.95
N ASN A 143 45.97 -27.99 -1.09
CA ASN A 143 47.33 -28.00 -0.55
C ASN A 143 48.36 -28.30 -1.65
N GLN A 144 47.93 -28.87 -2.77
CA GLN A 144 48.74 -29.09 -3.98
C GLN A 144 48.16 -28.30 -5.17
N PRO A 145 48.99 -27.94 -6.16
CA PRO A 145 48.51 -27.25 -7.36
C PRO A 145 47.60 -28.17 -8.20
N LYS A 146 46.41 -27.67 -8.56
CA LYS A 146 45.50 -28.30 -9.53
C LYS A 146 44.72 -27.23 -10.31
N PRO A 147 44.29 -27.50 -11.56
CA PRO A 147 43.37 -26.60 -12.26
C PRO A 147 42.00 -26.55 -11.56
N ILE A 148 41.30 -25.42 -11.70
CA ILE A 148 39.94 -25.24 -11.18
C ILE A 148 38.96 -25.85 -12.17
N ASP A 149 38.18 -26.83 -11.72
CA ASP A 149 37.15 -27.48 -12.52
C ASP A 149 35.71 -27.04 -12.13
N LEU A 150 34.72 -27.57 -12.86
CA LEU A 150 33.32 -27.24 -12.62
C LEU A 150 32.80 -27.76 -11.25
N LYS A 151 33.39 -28.84 -10.71
CA LYS A 151 33.05 -29.37 -9.38
C LYS A 151 33.53 -28.43 -8.28
N ASP A 152 34.71 -27.85 -8.42
CA ASP A 152 35.25 -26.83 -7.50
C ASP A 152 34.36 -25.59 -7.45
N VAL A 153 33.89 -25.12 -8.60
CA VAL A 153 32.94 -23.98 -8.67
C VAL A 153 31.60 -24.35 -8.03
N LEU A 154 31.06 -25.56 -8.31
CA LEU A 154 29.82 -26.04 -7.68
C LEU A 154 29.93 -26.09 -6.15
N LEU A 155 31.02 -26.65 -5.63
CA LEU A 155 31.27 -26.72 -4.19
C LEU A 155 31.40 -25.34 -3.56
N SER A 156 32.07 -24.39 -4.22
CA SER A 156 32.13 -23.00 -3.74
C SER A 156 30.76 -22.32 -3.74
N LEU A 157 29.95 -22.49 -4.79
CA LEU A 157 28.59 -21.95 -4.85
C LEU A 157 27.71 -22.46 -3.68
N ILE A 158 27.84 -23.74 -3.34
CA ILE A 158 27.07 -24.37 -2.25
C ILE A 158 27.63 -23.97 -0.87
N LEU A 159 28.93 -24.14 -0.65
CA LEU A 159 29.54 -24.14 0.69
C LEU A 159 30.13 -22.78 1.09
N GLN A 160 30.53 -21.95 0.12
CA GLN A 160 31.08 -20.62 0.39
C GLN A 160 30.08 -19.52 0.05
N ASN A 161 29.18 -19.73 -0.91
CA ASN A 161 28.16 -18.74 -1.27
C ASN A 161 26.78 -19.03 -0.68
N GLY A 162 26.52 -20.27 -0.24
CA GLY A 162 25.24 -20.67 0.35
C GLY A 162 24.10 -20.81 -0.65
N ILE A 163 24.39 -21.04 -1.94
CA ILE A 163 23.36 -21.25 -2.96
C ILE A 163 22.96 -22.73 -2.93
N VAL A 164 21.86 -23.01 -2.23
CA VAL A 164 21.36 -24.39 -2.01
C VAL A 164 20.13 -24.73 -2.85
N GLU A 165 19.57 -23.77 -3.60
CA GLU A 165 18.42 -23.98 -4.46
C GLU A 165 18.84 -24.63 -5.79
N LYS A 166 18.42 -25.88 -6.03
CA LYS A 166 18.82 -26.66 -7.20
C LYS A 166 18.57 -25.94 -8.53
N ALA A 167 17.44 -25.26 -8.69
CA ALA A 167 17.10 -24.52 -9.91
C ALA A 167 18.07 -23.36 -10.20
N VAL A 168 18.54 -22.66 -9.15
CA VAL A 168 19.51 -21.56 -9.28
C VAL A 168 20.88 -22.12 -9.66
N LEU A 169 21.33 -23.17 -8.97
CA LEU A 169 22.58 -23.88 -9.30
C LEU A 169 22.57 -24.36 -10.75
N GLN A 170 21.47 -24.96 -11.21
CA GLN A 170 21.33 -25.47 -12.58
C GLN A 170 21.52 -24.36 -13.60
N HIS A 171 20.91 -23.20 -13.35
CA HIS A 171 21.05 -22.06 -14.23
C HIS A 171 22.49 -21.56 -14.29
N ILE A 172 23.18 -21.41 -13.15
CA ILE A 172 24.59 -20.97 -13.12
C ILE A 172 25.48 -21.95 -13.90
N ILE A 173 25.36 -23.25 -13.60
CA ILE A 173 26.17 -24.29 -14.25
C ILE A 173 25.91 -24.31 -15.76
N ASN A 174 24.66 -24.21 -16.20
CA ASN A 174 24.31 -24.15 -17.62
C ASN A 174 24.94 -22.92 -18.32
N GLN A 175 24.94 -21.75 -17.67
CA GLN A 175 25.57 -20.54 -18.22
C GLN A 175 27.10 -20.63 -18.26
N LEU A 176 27.72 -21.28 -17.27
CA LEU A 176 29.16 -21.56 -17.25
C LEU A 176 29.57 -22.50 -18.39
N ILE A 177 28.85 -23.61 -18.58
CA ILE A 177 29.09 -24.57 -19.67
C ILE A 177 28.97 -23.87 -21.04
N LYS A 178 27.97 -22.99 -21.20
CA LYS A 178 27.76 -22.19 -22.42
C LYS A 178 28.75 -21.04 -22.59
N LYS A 179 29.63 -20.77 -21.62
CA LYS A 179 30.55 -19.62 -21.59
C LYS A 179 29.81 -18.27 -21.72
N GLN A 180 28.59 -18.18 -21.17
CA GLN A 180 27.70 -17.02 -21.25
C GLN A 180 27.53 -16.29 -19.92
N LEU A 181 28.04 -16.85 -18.81
CA LEU A 181 27.93 -16.23 -17.50
C LEU A 181 28.75 -14.93 -17.44
N VAL A 182 28.11 -13.83 -17.01
CA VAL A 182 28.76 -12.54 -16.75
C VAL A 182 28.68 -12.21 -15.26
N ILE A 183 29.80 -11.76 -14.70
CA ILE A 183 29.85 -11.21 -13.33
C ILE A 183 29.78 -9.69 -13.42
N HIS A 184 28.73 -9.12 -12.84
CA HIS A 184 28.53 -7.68 -12.73
C HIS A 184 29.00 -7.16 -11.39
N GLU A 185 29.16 -5.85 -11.25
CA GLU A 185 29.38 -5.17 -9.97
C GLU A 185 28.27 -4.17 -9.63
N LEU A 186 27.92 -4.12 -8.34
CA LEU A 186 27.10 -3.06 -7.75
C LEU A 186 27.73 -2.65 -6.42
N HIS A 187 28.11 -1.37 -6.30
CA HIS A 187 28.76 -0.82 -5.10
C HIS A 187 29.98 -1.63 -4.62
N LYS A 188 30.81 -2.12 -5.56
CA LYS A 188 31.95 -3.04 -5.34
C LYS A 188 31.61 -4.46 -4.87
N LEU A 189 30.35 -4.88 -4.92
CA LEU A 189 29.98 -6.28 -4.70
C LEU A 189 29.81 -7.00 -6.05
N PRO A 190 30.45 -8.16 -6.24
CA PRO A 190 30.25 -8.97 -7.44
C PRO A 190 28.92 -9.71 -7.38
N PHE A 191 28.20 -9.77 -8.49
CA PHE A 191 26.94 -10.53 -8.58
C PHE A 191 26.71 -11.11 -9.98
N ILE A 192 25.86 -12.14 -10.04
CA ILE A 192 25.33 -12.72 -11.28
C ILE A 192 23.88 -12.27 -11.44
N LEU A 193 23.53 -11.83 -12.64
CA LEU A 193 22.16 -11.55 -13.03
C LEU A 193 21.53 -12.80 -13.66
N PHE A 194 20.36 -13.19 -13.16
CA PHE A 194 19.54 -14.25 -13.74
C PHE A 194 18.37 -13.61 -14.46
N GLU A 195 18.21 -13.89 -15.74
CA GLU A 195 17.05 -13.45 -16.52
C GLU A 195 16.47 -14.63 -17.30
N SER A 196 15.22 -14.98 -17.05
CA SER A 196 14.51 -16.03 -17.78
C SER A 196 13.01 -15.83 -17.71
N GLU A 197 12.27 -16.21 -18.77
CA GLU A 197 10.80 -16.23 -18.76
C GLU A 197 10.22 -17.21 -17.73
N LYS A 198 10.98 -18.26 -17.38
CA LYS A 198 10.59 -19.27 -16.41
C LYS A 198 11.81 -19.80 -15.67
N ILE A 199 11.73 -19.81 -14.35
CA ILE A 199 12.61 -20.58 -13.47
C ILE A 199 11.69 -21.44 -12.60
N ASP A 200 11.92 -22.75 -12.60
CA ASP A 200 11.06 -23.67 -11.84
C ASP A 200 11.09 -23.33 -10.34
N GLY A 201 9.91 -23.17 -9.75
CA GLY A 201 9.75 -22.81 -8.34
C GLY A 201 9.95 -21.32 -8.02
N PHE A 202 10.06 -20.44 -9.02
CA PHE A 202 10.06 -18.99 -8.84
C PHE A 202 8.95 -18.34 -9.65
N ALA A 203 8.32 -17.32 -9.07
CA ALA A 203 7.44 -16.43 -9.80
C ALA A 203 8.27 -15.43 -10.65
N THR A 204 7.60 -14.80 -11.60
CA THR A 204 8.14 -13.66 -12.35
C THR A 204 8.11 -12.40 -11.48
N ASN A 205 8.98 -11.44 -11.72
CA ASN A 205 9.00 -10.18 -10.94
C ASN A 205 9.27 -8.92 -11.77
N VAL A 206 9.53 -9.09 -13.07
CA VAL A 206 9.76 -8.01 -14.02
C VAL A 206 8.95 -8.24 -15.28
N GLN A 207 8.43 -7.16 -15.85
CA GLN A 207 7.79 -7.18 -17.15
C GLN A 207 8.62 -6.38 -18.14
N VAL A 208 9.07 -7.03 -19.22
CA VAL A 208 9.81 -6.40 -20.32
C VAL A 208 8.93 -6.48 -21.56
N GLY A 209 8.35 -5.33 -21.94
CA GLY A 209 7.31 -5.28 -22.97
C GLY A 209 6.09 -6.10 -22.54
N ASN A 210 5.74 -7.13 -23.32
CA ASN A 210 4.62 -8.03 -23.02
C ASN A 210 5.05 -9.33 -22.34
N ILE A 211 6.36 -9.50 -22.05
CA ILE A 211 6.91 -10.73 -21.50
C ILE A 211 7.15 -10.54 -20.00
N LYS A 212 6.54 -11.42 -19.19
CA LYS A 212 6.85 -11.54 -17.76
C LYS A 212 8.06 -12.45 -17.58
N GLN A 213 9.06 -11.98 -16.85
CA GLN A 213 10.29 -12.70 -16.59
C GLN A 213 10.68 -12.65 -15.10
N THR A 214 11.49 -13.63 -14.69
CA THR A 214 12.14 -13.66 -13.39
C THR A 214 13.53 -13.03 -13.54
N GLN A 215 13.78 -11.96 -12.79
CA GLN A 215 15.07 -11.33 -12.57
C GLN A 215 15.53 -11.55 -11.12
N LEU A 216 16.69 -12.18 -10.94
CA LEU A 216 17.33 -12.35 -9.63
C LEU A 216 18.77 -11.85 -9.69
N LEU A 217 19.23 -11.19 -8.62
CA LEU A 217 20.61 -10.78 -8.43
C LEU A 217 21.19 -11.68 -7.34
N LYS A 218 22.13 -12.57 -7.69
CA LYS A 218 22.86 -13.36 -6.70
C LYS A 218 24.24 -12.79 -6.51
N PHE A 219 24.42 -12.10 -5.38
CA PHE A 219 25.72 -11.62 -4.96
C PHE A 219 26.63 -12.78 -4.59
N LEU A 220 27.90 -12.63 -4.93
CA LEU A 220 28.90 -13.66 -4.76
C LEU A 220 29.90 -13.28 -3.68
N SER A 221 30.39 -14.29 -2.95
CA SER A 221 31.62 -14.12 -2.18
C SER A 221 32.78 -13.81 -3.16
N PRO A 222 33.78 -12.99 -2.75
CA PRO A 222 34.94 -12.71 -3.59
C PRO A 222 35.66 -13.99 -4.06
N ILE A 223 35.71 -15.01 -3.19
CA ILE A 223 36.33 -16.31 -3.45
C ILE A 223 35.57 -17.07 -4.54
N THR A 224 34.25 -17.19 -4.42
CA THR A 224 33.42 -17.89 -5.42
C THR A 224 33.49 -17.18 -6.77
N ALA A 225 33.37 -15.86 -6.79
CA ALA A 225 33.51 -15.08 -8.01
C ALA A 225 34.89 -15.25 -8.66
N ARG A 226 35.96 -15.30 -7.85
CA ARG A 226 37.32 -15.56 -8.36
C ARG A 226 37.47 -16.96 -8.95
N LEU A 227 36.95 -17.99 -8.30
CA LEU A 227 36.96 -19.36 -8.82
C LEU A 227 36.27 -19.45 -10.17
N ILE A 228 35.12 -18.78 -10.34
CA ILE A 228 34.44 -18.70 -11.64
C ILE A 228 35.37 -18.13 -12.72
N THR A 229 36.15 -17.09 -12.42
CA THR A 229 37.12 -16.53 -13.40
C THR A 229 38.32 -17.40 -13.69
N LEU A 230 38.61 -18.38 -12.83
CA LEU A 230 39.73 -19.32 -12.96
C LEU A 230 39.32 -20.67 -13.54
N LEU A 231 38.02 -20.91 -13.71
CA LEU A 231 37.46 -22.15 -14.21
C LEU A 231 38.05 -22.51 -15.59
N ASP A 232 38.67 -23.68 -15.67
CA ASP A 232 38.99 -24.31 -16.94
C ASP A 232 37.86 -25.25 -17.34
N ILE A 233 36.91 -24.72 -18.11
CA ILE A 233 35.76 -25.50 -18.58
C ILE A 233 36.16 -26.62 -19.52
N ASN A 234 37.32 -26.53 -20.20
CA ASN A 234 37.78 -27.58 -21.11
C ASN A 234 38.35 -28.78 -20.34
N ALA A 235 38.85 -28.56 -19.11
CA ALA A 235 39.24 -29.62 -18.19
C ALA A 235 38.04 -30.36 -17.57
N SER A 236 36.83 -29.83 -17.74
CA SER A 236 35.60 -30.45 -17.27
C SER A 236 34.98 -31.30 -18.38
N HIS A 237 34.88 -32.62 -18.20
CA HIS A 237 34.01 -33.45 -19.04
C HIS A 237 32.59 -32.88 -18.96
N SER A 238 31.84 -32.77 -20.07
CA SER A 238 30.54 -32.10 -20.12
C SER A 238 29.50 -32.79 -19.22
N GLN A 239 29.52 -32.45 -17.94
CA GLN A 239 28.63 -32.99 -16.92
C GLN A 239 27.57 -31.94 -16.62
N ASP A 240 26.30 -32.36 -16.66
CA ASP A 240 25.21 -31.55 -16.15
C ASP A 240 25.27 -31.49 -14.61
N LEU A 241 24.47 -30.59 -14.02
CA LEU A 241 24.42 -30.41 -12.56
C LEU A 241 24.09 -31.72 -11.83
N ASP A 242 23.21 -32.55 -12.38
CA ASP A 242 22.73 -33.76 -11.69
C ASP A 242 23.85 -34.78 -11.53
N ILE A 243 24.69 -34.96 -12.56
CA ILE A 243 25.89 -35.80 -12.47
C ILE A 243 26.87 -35.25 -11.42
N LEU A 244 27.15 -33.94 -11.44
CA LEU A 244 28.06 -33.31 -10.49
C LEU A 244 27.58 -33.45 -9.05
N LEU A 245 26.28 -33.22 -8.80
CA LEU A 245 25.68 -33.37 -7.48
C LEU A 245 25.66 -34.82 -7.02
N GLN A 246 25.30 -35.78 -7.89
CA GLN A 246 25.33 -37.20 -7.54
C GLN A 246 26.75 -37.66 -7.21
N GLY A 247 27.75 -37.18 -7.95
CA GLY A 247 29.16 -37.47 -7.67
C GLY A 247 29.69 -36.95 -6.33
N VAL A 248 28.96 -36.04 -5.66
CA VAL A 248 29.24 -35.62 -4.28
C VAL A 248 28.36 -36.37 -3.29
N LEU A 249 27.06 -36.48 -3.56
CA LEU A 249 26.06 -37.04 -2.64
C LEU A 249 26.11 -38.56 -2.52
N LEU A 250 26.72 -39.26 -3.48
CA LEU A 250 26.88 -40.72 -3.52
C LEU A 250 28.35 -41.15 -3.42
N ASP A 251 29.26 -40.23 -3.10
CA ASP A 251 30.66 -40.57 -2.85
C ASP A 251 30.73 -41.46 -1.59
N ASN A 252 31.33 -42.65 -1.73
CA ASN A 252 31.40 -43.65 -0.65
C ASN A 252 32.10 -43.15 0.62
N ARG A 253 32.82 -42.02 0.54
CA ARG A 253 33.43 -41.36 1.71
C ARG A 253 32.40 -40.63 2.60
N TYR A 254 31.20 -40.37 2.09
CA TYR A 254 30.19 -39.53 2.75
C TYR A 254 28.83 -40.25 2.87
N THR A 255 28.37 -40.48 4.09
CA THR A 255 27.11 -41.21 4.35
C THR A 255 25.96 -40.27 4.72
N PHE A 256 25.36 -39.62 3.71
CA PHE A 256 24.21 -38.73 3.94
C PHE A 256 22.95 -39.48 4.40
N GLU A 257 22.18 -38.85 5.30
CA GLU A 257 20.90 -39.38 5.78
C GLU A 257 19.89 -39.56 4.65
N GLN A 258 19.00 -40.56 4.77
CA GLN A 258 17.98 -40.89 3.76
C GLN A 258 16.87 -39.84 3.70
N THR A 259 17.19 -38.74 3.03
CA THR A 259 16.32 -37.57 2.85
C THR A 259 16.35 -37.12 1.39
N SER A 260 15.42 -36.24 0.99
CA SER A 260 15.39 -35.71 -0.37
C SER A 260 16.67 -34.92 -0.72
N GLN A 261 17.05 -34.90 -2.00
CA GLN A 261 18.24 -34.17 -2.48
C GLN A 261 18.22 -32.70 -2.01
N GLN A 262 17.07 -32.03 -2.04
CA GLN A 262 16.94 -30.65 -1.58
C GLN A 262 17.15 -30.50 -0.07
N LYS A 263 16.66 -31.44 0.75
CA LYS A 263 16.94 -31.44 2.21
C LYS A 263 18.43 -31.60 2.48
N LYS A 264 19.13 -32.47 1.73
CA LYS A 264 20.58 -32.61 1.81
C LYS A 264 21.28 -31.30 1.44
N LEU A 265 20.90 -30.65 0.33
CA LEU A 265 21.48 -29.37 -0.08
C LEU A 265 21.25 -28.27 0.98
N ASN A 266 20.05 -28.16 1.54
CA ASN A 266 19.75 -27.17 2.58
C ASN A 266 20.65 -27.30 3.81
N ALA A 267 21.12 -28.51 4.13
CA ALA A 267 22.05 -28.75 5.23
C ALA A 267 23.46 -28.21 4.98
N ALA A 268 23.82 -27.89 3.73
CA ALA A 268 25.14 -27.32 3.40
C ALA A 268 25.38 -25.93 4.02
N LEU A 269 24.30 -25.19 4.34
CA LEU A 269 24.40 -23.92 5.06
C LEU A 269 25.05 -24.06 6.44
N TYR A 270 25.07 -25.27 7.02
CA TYR A 270 25.84 -25.58 8.22
C TYR A 270 27.30 -25.15 8.09
N VAL A 271 27.90 -25.28 6.89
CA VAL A 271 29.29 -24.86 6.66
C VAL A 271 29.46 -23.36 6.83
N LEU A 272 28.57 -22.56 6.24
CA LEU A 272 28.59 -21.11 6.37
C LEU A 272 28.40 -20.64 7.82
N GLU A 273 27.52 -21.29 8.59
CA GLU A 273 27.36 -20.98 10.03
C GLU A 273 28.64 -21.21 10.85
N HIS A 274 29.62 -21.97 10.33
CA HIS A 274 30.93 -22.18 10.96
C HIS A 274 32.02 -21.27 10.39
N VAL A 275 31.72 -20.45 9.37
CA VAL A 275 32.66 -19.49 8.79
C VAL A 275 32.71 -18.24 9.66
N LYS A 276 33.92 -17.83 10.04
CA LYS A 276 34.14 -16.64 10.85
C LYS A 276 33.64 -15.40 10.08
N GLY A 277 32.84 -14.56 10.73
CA GLY A 277 32.27 -13.35 10.12
C GLY A 277 30.94 -13.58 9.37
N PHE A 278 30.44 -14.82 9.31
CA PHE A 278 29.09 -15.10 8.83
C PHE A 278 28.13 -15.30 10.00
N ASP A 279 27.51 -14.21 10.44
CA ASP A 279 26.47 -14.24 11.48
C ASP A 279 25.16 -13.70 10.91
N VAL A 280 24.13 -14.55 10.89
CA VAL A 280 22.84 -14.21 10.29
C VAL A 280 21.68 -14.76 11.09
N SER A 281 20.57 -14.03 11.07
CA SER A 281 19.34 -14.49 11.72
C SER A 281 18.83 -15.82 11.13
N GLU A 282 18.06 -16.56 11.94
CA GLU A 282 17.38 -17.79 11.51
C GLU A 282 16.53 -17.57 10.25
N MET A 283 15.89 -16.40 10.13
CA MET A 283 15.09 -16.03 8.96
C MET A 283 15.95 -15.86 7.71
N MET A 284 17.13 -15.26 7.82
CA MET A 284 18.05 -15.11 6.69
C MET A 284 18.49 -16.49 6.15
N LEU A 285 18.80 -17.44 7.03
CA LEU A 285 19.11 -18.82 6.65
C LEU A 285 17.91 -19.53 6.01
N ALA A 286 16.70 -19.25 6.48
CA ALA A 286 15.48 -19.79 5.89
C ALA A 286 15.27 -19.22 4.47
N ILE A 287 15.52 -17.93 4.24
CA ILE A 287 15.48 -17.28 2.93
C ILE A 287 16.54 -17.85 1.98
N MET A 288 17.76 -18.13 2.48
CA MET A 288 18.80 -18.80 1.69
C MET A 288 18.38 -20.21 1.22
N GLN A 289 17.48 -20.87 1.95
CA GLN A 289 16.86 -22.15 1.56
C GLN A 289 15.64 -21.98 0.62
N GLY A 290 15.28 -20.74 0.27
CA GLY A 290 14.09 -20.40 -0.50
C GLY A 290 12.78 -20.50 0.28
N LYS A 291 12.81 -20.31 1.61
CA LYS A 291 11.65 -20.44 2.51
C LYS A 291 11.57 -19.29 3.54
N PRO A 292 10.81 -18.21 3.29
CA PRO A 292 10.05 -17.93 2.07
C PRO A 292 10.95 -17.55 0.90
N LYS A 293 10.38 -17.50 -0.30
CA LYS A 293 11.06 -16.95 -1.47
C LYS A 293 11.25 -15.44 -1.28
N SER A 294 12.39 -14.92 -1.72
CA SER A 294 12.65 -13.48 -1.79
C SER A 294 13.02 -13.13 -3.23
N TYR A 295 12.60 -11.95 -3.66
CA TYR A 295 12.81 -11.46 -5.02
C TYR A 295 13.65 -10.19 -5.00
N SER A 296 14.69 -10.19 -5.82
CA SER A 296 15.59 -9.05 -5.97
C SER A 296 14.87 -7.85 -6.58
N LEU A 297 15.34 -6.64 -6.28
CA LEU A 297 14.92 -5.46 -7.05
C LEU A 297 15.27 -5.63 -8.53
N PRO A 298 14.42 -5.14 -9.45
CA PRO A 298 14.70 -5.17 -10.88
C PRO A 298 16.02 -4.48 -11.20
N LEU A 299 16.71 -4.95 -12.24
CA LEU A 299 17.96 -4.33 -12.71
C LEU A 299 17.77 -2.83 -13.01
N ALA A 300 16.62 -2.48 -13.62
CA ALA A 300 16.26 -1.09 -13.92
C ALA A 300 16.19 -0.20 -12.67
N ASN A 301 15.67 -0.71 -11.54
CA ASN A 301 15.66 0.02 -10.27
C ASN A 301 17.09 0.30 -9.81
N TRP A 302 17.96 -0.70 -9.78
CA TRP A 302 19.37 -0.51 -9.39
C TRP A 302 20.13 0.44 -10.32
N GLN A 303 19.85 0.42 -11.62
CA GLN A 303 20.44 1.37 -12.57
C GLN A 303 20.03 2.82 -12.26
N VAL A 304 18.74 3.08 -11.98
CA VAL A 304 18.26 4.41 -11.61
C VAL A 304 18.87 4.87 -10.28
N ILE A 305 18.94 3.98 -9.29
CA ILE A 305 19.50 4.26 -7.96
C ILE A 305 21.00 4.56 -8.06
N SER A 306 21.79 3.65 -8.64
CA SER A 306 23.26 3.74 -8.68
C SER A 306 23.77 4.86 -9.59
N GLN A 307 23.04 5.17 -10.67
CA GLN A 307 23.43 6.18 -11.65
C GLN A 307 22.73 7.52 -11.40
N ASN A 308 21.89 7.61 -10.37
CA ASN A 308 21.08 8.78 -9.99
C ASN A 308 20.34 9.41 -11.19
N ARG A 309 19.72 8.56 -12.02
CA ARG A 309 19.03 9.01 -13.24
C ARG A 309 17.60 9.45 -12.94
N ARG A 310 17.14 10.47 -13.65
CA ARG A 310 15.76 11.00 -13.58
C ARG A 310 15.29 11.30 -15.00
N ASN A 311 13.99 11.25 -15.23
CA ASN A 311 13.44 11.77 -16.48
C ASN A 311 13.27 13.30 -16.39
N THR A 312 13.52 14.01 -17.48
CA THR A 312 13.53 15.49 -17.52
C THR A 312 12.31 16.10 -18.21
N GLN A 313 11.47 15.29 -18.84
CA GLN A 313 10.19 15.72 -19.41
C GLN A 313 9.04 15.12 -18.61
N ILE A 314 8.46 15.93 -17.71
CA ILE A 314 7.24 15.58 -16.99
C ILE A 314 6.09 16.25 -17.75
N HIS A 315 5.44 15.48 -18.62
CA HIS A 315 4.18 15.86 -19.23
C HIS A 315 3.06 15.09 -18.54
N ILE A 316 2.57 15.63 -17.42
CA ILE A 316 1.30 15.20 -16.86
C ILE A 316 0.25 16.10 -17.50
N ASN A 317 -0.69 15.47 -18.21
CA ASN A 317 -1.91 16.18 -18.63
C ASN A 317 -2.56 16.82 -17.40
N LYS A 318 -3.30 17.93 -17.59
CA LYS A 318 -4.15 18.51 -16.55
C LYS A 318 -4.84 17.37 -15.81
N LEU A 319 -4.71 17.36 -14.48
CA LEU A 319 -5.38 16.34 -13.68
C LEU A 319 -6.86 16.40 -14.00
N ALA A 320 -7.33 15.35 -14.68
CA ALA A 320 -8.75 15.13 -14.86
C ALA A 320 -9.29 14.92 -13.45
N THR A 321 -9.88 15.99 -12.92
CA THR A 321 -10.82 15.89 -11.83
C THR A 321 -11.94 15.03 -12.38
N ALA A 322 -12.10 13.83 -11.85
CA ALA A 322 -13.40 13.19 -11.93
C ALA A 322 -14.37 14.21 -11.33
N LEU A 323 -15.31 14.71 -12.13
CA LEU A 323 -16.54 15.23 -11.57
C LEU A 323 -17.01 14.16 -10.59
N PRO A 324 -17.27 14.48 -9.31
CA PRO A 324 -17.82 13.49 -8.41
C PRO A 324 -19.13 13.01 -9.01
N GLN A 325 -19.11 11.81 -9.58
CA GLN A 325 -20.29 10.99 -9.64
C GLN A 325 -20.53 10.60 -8.19
N TYR A 326 -21.34 11.41 -7.51
CA TYR A 326 -22.21 10.94 -6.47
C TYR A 326 -23.18 9.95 -7.13
N GLU A 327 -22.68 8.79 -7.55
CA GLU A 327 -23.53 7.63 -7.51
C GLU A 327 -23.58 7.29 -6.03
N SER A 328 -24.69 7.69 -5.41
CA SER A 328 -25.27 6.88 -4.36
C SER A 328 -25.42 5.49 -4.97
N LYS A 329 -24.37 4.65 -4.88
CA LYS A 329 -24.49 3.24 -5.22
C LYS A 329 -25.73 2.77 -4.44
N PRO A 330 -26.74 2.20 -5.11
CA PRO A 330 -27.91 1.70 -4.41
C PRO A 330 -27.40 0.80 -3.28
N THR A 331 -27.91 1.02 -2.07
CA THR A 331 -27.52 0.25 -0.89
C THR A 331 -27.70 -1.22 -1.24
N LYS A 332 -26.59 -1.94 -1.44
CA LYS A 332 -26.64 -3.35 -1.80
C LYS A 332 -27.09 -4.09 -0.54
N ASN A 333 -28.19 -4.83 -0.63
CA ASN A 333 -28.73 -5.53 0.53
C ASN A 333 -28.05 -6.89 0.63
N GLN A 334 -27.20 -7.06 1.64
CA GLN A 334 -26.55 -8.33 1.92
C GLN A 334 -27.58 -9.39 2.34
N ASN A 335 -27.45 -10.60 1.79
CA ASN A 335 -28.25 -11.74 2.19
C ASN A 335 -27.54 -12.48 3.33
N LYS A 336 -27.86 -12.09 4.56
CA LYS A 336 -27.26 -12.67 5.78
C LYS A 336 -27.46 -14.19 5.93
N LEU A 337 -28.38 -14.79 5.18
CA LEU A 337 -28.67 -16.22 5.15
C LEU A 337 -28.03 -16.96 3.96
N LEU A 338 -27.22 -16.29 3.14
CA LEU A 338 -26.77 -16.86 1.87
C LEU A 338 -25.94 -18.15 2.04
N SER A 339 -25.08 -18.22 3.05
CA SER A 339 -24.30 -19.43 3.34
C SER A 339 -25.21 -20.64 3.59
N ILE A 340 -26.29 -20.45 4.35
CA ILE A 340 -27.31 -21.45 4.65
C ILE A 340 -28.08 -21.82 3.38
N LYS A 341 -28.50 -20.82 2.59
CA LYS A 341 -29.19 -21.04 1.31
C LYS A 341 -28.35 -21.85 0.33
N ILE A 342 -27.07 -21.52 0.18
CA ILE A 342 -26.12 -22.27 -0.67
C ILE A 342 -25.98 -23.72 -0.17
N LYS A 343 -25.86 -23.94 1.13
CA LYS A 343 -25.79 -25.30 1.72
C LYS A 343 -27.04 -26.12 1.39
N LYS A 344 -28.22 -25.52 1.57
CA LYS A 344 -29.52 -26.14 1.26
C LYS A 344 -29.71 -26.50 -0.22
N LEU A 345 -28.99 -25.86 -1.15
CA LEU A 345 -29.02 -26.26 -2.57
C LEU A 345 -28.58 -27.72 -2.78
N PHE A 346 -27.75 -28.24 -1.86
CA PHE A 346 -27.19 -29.58 -1.91
C PHE A 346 -27.87 -30.58 -0.97
N ASP A 347 -28.83 -30.13 -0.16
CA ASP A 347 -29.60 -31.00 0.74
C ASP A 347 -30.65 -31.79 -0.06
N SER A 348 -30.73 -33.09 0.20
CA SER A 348 -31.74 -33.98 -0.39
C SER A 348 -32.74 -34.38 0.68
N PRO A 349 -34.03 -34.04 0.54
CA PRO A 349 -35.05 -34.38 1.54
C PRO A 349 -35.21 -35.90 1.75
N ASP A 350 -34.83 -36.74 0.78
CA ASP A 350 -35.04 -38.20 0.80
C ASP A 350 -33.75 -39.04 0.77
N ASN A 351 -32.58 -38.45 1.09
CA ASN A 351 -31.26 -39.11 0.94
C ASN A 351 -30.94 -39.62 -0.50
N GLN A 352 -31.72 -39.22 -1.51
CA GLN A 352 -31.49 -39.56 -2.91
C GLN A 352 -30.43 -38.64 -3.54
N LYS A 353 -29.67 -39.14 -4.53
CA LYS A 353 -28.66 -38.33 -5.24
C LYS A 353 -29.33 -37.17 -5.99
N LEU A 354 -28.95 -35.95 -5.64
CA LEU A 354 -29.45 -34.71 -6.27
C LEU A 354 -29.18 -34.71 -7.80
N GLY A 355 -30.25 -34.60 -8.58
CA GLY A 355 -30.18 -34.55 -10.04
C GLY A 355 -29.66 -33.21 -10.57
N LYS A 356 -28.94 -33.22 -11.70
CA LYS A 356 -28.40 -32.00 -12.34
C LYS A 356 -29.48 -30.96 -12.64
N THR A 357 -30.65 -31.38 -13.12
CA THR A 357 -31.77 -30.49 -13.47
C THR A 357 -32.39 -29.81 -12.25
N GLN A 358 -32.51 -30.54 -11.14
CA GLN A 358 -33.05 -29.98 -9.89
C GLN A 358 -32.08 -28.96 -9.29
N LEU A 359 -30.79 -29.27 -9.29
CA LEU A 359 -29.75 -28.34 -8.83
C LEU A 359 -29.72 -27.06 -9.69
N ALA A 360 -29.86 -27.19 -11.02
CA ALA A 360 -29.91 -26.05 -11.93
C ALA A 360 -31.07 -25.11 -11.60
N LYS A 361 -32.28 -25.67 -11.42
CA LYS A 361 -33.47 -24.91 -11.03
C LYS A 361 -33.29 -24.22 -9.67
N ASN A 362 -32.69 -24.89 -8.69
CA ASN A 362 -32.44 -24.30 -7.37
C ASN A 362 -31.47 -23.11 -7.46
N PHE A 363 -30.42 -23.20 -8.29
CA PHE A 363 -29.50 -22.08 -8.54
C PHE A 363 -30.20 -20.92 -9.27
N GLU A 364 -31.02 -21.19 -10.29
CA GLU A 364 -31.77 -20.15 -11.01
C GLU A 364 -32.69 -19.37 -10.07
N LEU A 365 -33.40 -20.06 -9.18
CA LEU A 365 -34.26 -19.43 -8.17
C LEU A 365 -33.44 -18.53 -7.21
N LEU A 366 -32.30 -19.02 -6.71
CA LEU A 366 -31.46 -18.24 -5.81
C LEU A 366 -30.83 -17.03 -6.50
N ILE A 367 -30.41 -17.15 -7.76
CA ILE A 367 -29.87 -16.03 -8.55
C ILE A 367 -30.94 -14.97 -8.77
N ALA A 368 -32.17 -15.38 -9.12
CA ALA A 368 -33.28 -14.45 -9.30
C ALA A 368 -33.60 -13.70 -8.00
N GLU A 369 -33.59 -14.39 -6.86
CA GLU A 369 -33.76 -13.78 -5.54
C GLU A 369 -32.67 -12.73 -5.26
N LEU A 370 -31.40 -13.08 -5.47
CA LEU A 370 -30.27 -12.16 -5.25
C LEU A 370 -30.32 -10.93 -6.16
N GLN A 371 -30.77 -11.09 -7.41
CA GLN A 371 -30.98 -9.97 -8.32
C GLN A 371 -32.14 -9.07 -7.86
N GLN A 372 -33.23 -9.64 -7.35
CA GLN A 372 -34.37 -8.87 -6.85
C GLN A 372 -34.03 -8.01 -5.64
N ILE A 373 -33.20 -8.53 -4.72
CA ILE A 373 -32.79 -7.77 -3.52
C ILE A 373 -31.64 -6.79 -3.77
N ASN A 374 -31.11 -6.73 -5.01
CA ASN A 374 -29.91 -5.99 -5.37
C ASN A 374 -28.70 -6.39 -4.49
N ALA A 375 -28.41 -7.69 -4.45
CA ALA A 375 -27.33 -8.27 -3.66
C ALA A 375 -25.95 -7.78 -4.12
N PRO A 376 -24.96 -7.72 -3.21
CA PRO A 376 -23.60 -7.30 -3.55
C PRO A 376 -22.85 -8.31 -4.42
N THR A 377 -21.80 -7.79 -5.10
CA THR A 377 -21.02 -8.52 -6.11
C THR A 377 -20.39 -9.78 -5.55
N ASN A 378 -19.95 -9.77 -4.28
CA ASN A 378 -19.40 -10.95 -3.60
C ASN A 378 -20.41 -12.10 -3.53
N GLU A 379 -21.68 -11.79 -3.27
CA GLU A 379 -22.76 -12.77 -3.14
C GLU A 379 -23.21 -13.29 -4.50
N LEU A 380 -23.55 -12.37 -5.41
CA LEU A 380 -24.08 -12.70 -6.73
C LEU A 380 -23.05 -13.48 -7.56
N ALA A 381 -21.78 -13.05 -7.54
CA ALA A 381 -20.74 -13.71 -8.32
C ALA A 381 -20.44 -15.12 -7.83
N LEU A 382 -20.44 -15.35 -6.51
CA LEU A 382 -20.21 -16.69 -5.94
C LEU A 382 -21.28 -17.68 -6.41
N VAL A 383 -22.56 -17.29 -6.33
CA VAL A 383 -23.68 -18.17 -6.72
C VAL A 383 -23.69 -18.39 -8.23
N GLN A 384 -23.47 -17.34 -9.03
CA GLN A 384 -23.39 -17.48 -10.49
C GLN A 384 -22.20 -18.34 -10.93
N TRP A 385 -21.05 -18.23 -10.26
CA TRP A 385 -19.89 -19.07 -10.52
C TRP A 385 -20.20 -20.54 -10.21
N LEU A 386 -20.74 -20.85 -9.03
CA LEU A 386 -21.15 -22.22 -8.67
C LEU A 386 -22.18 -22.77 -9.68
N ALA A 387 -23.13 -21.94 -10.11
CA ALA A 387 -24.10 -22.30 -11.13
C ALA A 387 -23.43 -22.59 -12.49
N SER A 388 -22.43 -21.80 -12.89
CA SER A 388 -21.69 -21.99 -14.15
C SER A 388 -20.98 -23.35 -14.21
N LYS A 389 -20.53 -23.87 -13.06
CA LYS A 389 -19.85 -25.18 -12.97
C LYS A 389 -20.75 -26.38 -13.25
N GLN A 390 -22.05 -26.20 -13.30
CA GLN A 390 -22.97 -27.27 -13.70
C GLN A 390 -22.75 -27.73 -15.15
N LYS A 391 -22.18 -26.86 -15.99
CA LYS A 391 -21.84 -27.19 -17.39
C LYS A 391 -20.68 -28.18 -17.49
N THR A 392 -19.73 -28.14 -16.55
CA THR A 392 -18.46 -28.89 -16.62
C THR A 392 -18.30 -29.94 -15.53
N CYS A 393 -19.09 -29.88 -14.45
CA CYS A 393 -18.88 -30.69 -13.25
C CYS A 393 -20.12 -31.50 -12.83
N LYS A 394 -19.93 -32.52 -11.98
CA LYS A 394 -21.02 -33.25 -11.31
C LYS A 394 -21.44 -32.50 -10.03
N PRO A 395 -22.70 -32.64 -9.56
CA PRO A 395 -23.19 -31.98 -8.33
C PRO A 395 -22.27 -32.16 -7.11
N SER A 396 -21.68 -33.34 -6.91
CA SER A 396 -20.76 -33.62 -5.81
C SER A 396 -19.46 -32.81 -5.87
N SER A 397 -18.95 -32.49 -7.07
CA SER A 397 -17.78 -31.64 -7.26
C SER A 397 -18.11 -30.18 -6.91
N ILE A 398 -19.29 -29.70 -7.32
CA ILE A 398 -19.77 -28.34 -7.01
C ILE A 398 -19.98 -28.19 -5.50
N HIS A 399 -20.56 -29.21 -4.84
CA HIS A 399 -20.68 -29.23 -3.39
C HIS A 399 -19.31 -29.17 -2.69
N THR A 400 -18.32 -29.88 -3.23
CA THR A 400 -16.93 -29.85 -2.74
C THR A 400 -16.31 -28.45 -2.88
N TYR A 401 -16.53 -27.77 -4.01
CA TYR A 401 -16.06 -26.40 -4.24
C TYR A 401 -16.73 -25.42 -3.26
N SER A 402 -18.05 -25.54 -3.08
CA SER A 402 -18.79 -24.72 -2.12
C SER A 402 -18.27 -24.88 -0.69
N ASN A 403 -18.07 -26.12 -0.23
CA ASN A 403 -17.55 -26.41 1.11
C ASN A 403 -16.12 -25.86 1.34
N ARG A 404 -15.33 -25.67 0.29
CA ARG A 404 -13.97 -25.13 0.36
C ARG A 404 -13.94 -23.60 0.35
N LEU A 405 -14.83 -22.94 -0.41
CA LEU A 405 -14.74 -21.50 -0.67
C LEU A 405 -15.88 -20.68 -0.05
N SER A 406 -17.15 -21.09 -0.23
CA SER A 406 -18.33 -20.24 -0.04
C SER A 406 -18.39 -19.53 1.32
N ASN A 407 -18.30 -20.28 2.42
CA ASN A 407 -18.40 -19.68 3.77
C ASN A 407 -17.23 -18.75 4.08
N ARG A 408 -16.02 -19.10 3.63
CA ARG A 408 -14.82 -18.29 3.87
C ARG A 408 -14.86 -17.00 3.05
N TRP A 409 -15.25 -17.11 1.79
CA TRP A 409 -15.44 -15.99 0.89
C TRP A 409 -16.49 -15.02 1.45
N LEU A 410 -17.68 -15.51 1.80
CA LEU A 410 -18.75 -14.65 2.33
C LEU A 410 -18.36 -13.99 3.65
N ALA A 411 -17.66 -14.70 4.55
CA ALA A 411 -17.22 -14.12 5.81
C ALA A 411 -16.11 -13.06 5.66
N LEU A 412 -15.17 -13.25 4.72
CA LEU A 412 -14.06 -12.31 4.50
C LEU A 412 -14.46 -11.13 3.62
N THR A 413 -15.38 -11.33 2.69
CA THR A 413 -15.90 -10.27 1.81
C THR A 413 -17.11 -9.55 2.38
N ASP A 414 -17.51 -9.90 3.60
CA ASP A 414 -18.57 -9.20 4.31
C ASP A 414 -18.24 -7.72 4.42
N GLU A 415 -19.16 -6.87 3.94
CA GLU A 415 -19.04 -5.41 3.86
C GLU A 415 -17.90 -4.89 2.96
N LEU A 416 -17.29 -5.72 2.09
CA LEU A 416 -16.29 -5.28 1.11
C LEU A 416 -16.94 -4.91 -0.22
N ASP A 417 -16.54 -3.75 -0.78
CA ASP A 417 -16.97 -3.30 -2.11
C ASP A 417 -16.01 -3.82 -3.20
N LEU A 418 -16.26 -5.04 -3.69
CA LEU A 418 -15.47 -5.68 -4.76
C LEU A 418 -15.40 -4.85 -6.05
N ASP A 419 -16.39 -4.02 -6.34
CA ASP A 419 -16.38 -3.21 -7.58
C ASP A 419 -15.29 -2.13 -7.53
N SER A 420 -14.76 -1.84 -6.33
CA SER A 420 -13.68 -0.87 -6.12
C SER A 420 -12.30 -1.53 -6.01
N PHE A 421 -12.24 -2.85 -6.14
CA PHE A 421 -11.00 -3.60 -5.94
C PHE A 421 -10.01 -3.36 -7.08
N ASP A 422 -8.78 -3.04 -6.70
CA ASP A 422 -7.60 -3.17 -7.56
C ASP A 422 -6.97 -4.57 -7.43
N GLU A 423 -5.96 -4.84 -8.26
CA GLU A 423 -5.20 -6.11 -8.25
C GLU A 423 -4.72 -6.49 -6.84
N GLU A 424 -4.24 -5.53 -6.06
CA GLU A 424 -3.71 -5.76 -4.71
C GLU A 424 -4.80 -6.01 -3.66
N ASP A 425 -6.00 -5.46 -3.86
CA ASP A 425 -7.16 -5.77 -3.03
C ASP A 425 -7.53 -7.25 -3.15
N TYR A 426 -7.50 -7.80 -4.38
CA TYR A 426 -7.71 -9.23 -4.63
C TYR A 426 -6.56 -10.10 -4.09
N GLU A 427 -5.31 -9.74 -4.35
CA GLU A 427 -4.14 -10.48 -3.84
C GLU A 427 -4.18 -10.62 -2.32
N ALA A 428 -4.45 -9.52 -1.59
CA ALA A 428 -4.54 -9.55 -0.14
C ALA A 428 -5.69 -10.41 0.39
N LEU A 429 -6.87 -10.31 -0.24
CA LEU A 429 -8.03 -11.13 0.12
C LEU A 429 -7.74 -12.63 -0.09
N TYR A 430 -7.08 -12.97 -1.19
CA TYR A 430 -6.75 -14.35 -1.52
C TYR A 430 -5.65 -14.92 -0.64
N GLU A 431 -4.64 -14.13 -0.26
CA GLU A 431 -3.67 -14.55 0.77
C GLU A 431 -4.36 -14.88 2.10
N GLU A 432 -5.31 -14.06 2.55
CA GLU A 432 -6.08 -14.35 3.78
C GLU A 432 -6.88 -15.65 3.65
N LEU A 433 -7.56 -15.87 2.52
CA LEU A 433 -8.26 -17.12 2.22
C LEU A 433 -7.33 -18.34 2.25
N LEU A 434 -6.14 -18.22 1.68
CA LEU A 434 -5.14 -19.30 1.61
C LEU A 434 -4.54 -19.60 2.99
N ASN A 435 -4.32 -18.58 3.83
CA ASN A 435 -3.81 -18.76 5.19
C ASN A 435 -4.80 -19.49 6.13
N LEU A 436 -6.09 -19.55 5.77
CA LEU A 436 -7.09 -20.36 6.46
C LEU A 436 -7.05 -21.86 6.07
N ALA A 437 -6.19 -22.27 5.14
CA ALA A 437 -6.01 -23.68 4.79
C ALA A 437 -5.25 -24.45 5.88
N LYS A 438 -5.62 -25.72 6.09
CA LYS A 438 -5.06 -26.54 7.18
C LYS A 438 -3.63 -27.03 6.91
N ASN A 439 -3.25 -27.18 5.65
CA ASN A 439 -1.96 -27.69 5.19
C ASN A 439 -1.70 -27.23 3.74
N GLU A 440 -0.46 -27.43 3.25
CA GLU A 440 -0.03 -26.98 1.92
C GLU A 440 -0.81 -27.62 0.76
N SER A 441 -1.21 -28.90 0.87
CA SER A 441 -2.03 -29.54 -0.18
C SER A 441 -3.41 -28.89 -0.27
N ALA A 442 -4.06 -28.63 0.87
CA ALA A 442 -5.33 -27.92 0.90
C ALA A 442 -5.21 -26.46 0.44
N LYS A 443 -4.05 -25.83 0.69
CA LYS A 443 -3.74 -24.48 0.22
C LYS A 443 -3.64 -24.45 -1.31
N GLN A 444 -2.94 -25.41 -1.91
CA GLN A 444 -2.82 -25.53 -3.36
C GLN A 444 -4.16 -25.83 -4.05
N ASP A 445 -4.95 -26.73 -3.47
CA ASP A 445 -6.30 -27.05 -3.91
C ASP A 445 -7.21 -25.81 -3.89
N LEU A 446 -7.12 -25.01 -2.83
CA LEU A 446 -7.87 -23.76 -2.69
C LEU A 446 -7.37 -22.70 -3.67
N ALA A 447 -6.07 -22.57 -3.88
CA ALA A 447 -5.48 -21.63 -4.85
C ALA A 447 -5.98 -21.90 -6.28
N THR A 448 -6.01 -23.17 -6.69
CA THR A 448 -6.55 -23.58 -7.99
C THR A 448 -8.03 -23.21 -8.14
N LEU A 449 -8.80 -23.36 -7.06
CA LEU A 449 -10.21 -23.01 -7.04
C LEU A 449 -10.43 -21.49 -7.10
N ILE A 450 -9.59 -20.72 -6.41
CA ILE A 450 -9.62 -19.26 -6.44
C ILE A 450 -9.24 -18.74 -7.83
N ASP A 451 -8.22 -19.31 -8.49
CA ASP A 451 -7.83 -18.90 -9.85
C ASP A 451 -8.99 -19.01 -10.84
N ASP A 452 -9.72 -20.11 -10.74
CA ASP A 452 -10.89 -20.39 -11.55
C ASP A 452 -12.06 -19.43 -11.23
N PHE A 453 -12.29 -19.14 -9.94
CA PHE A 453 -13.30 -18.16 -9.53
C PHE A 453 -12.93 -16.73 -9.93
N HIS A 454 -11.67 -16.32 -9.77
CA HIS A 454 -11.22 -14.98 -10.17
C HIS A 454 -11.31 -14.78 -11.67
N SER A 455 -10.94 -15.79 -12.46
CA SER A 455 -11.13 -15.76 -13.91
C SER A 455 -12.60 -15.52 -14.27
N PHE A 456 -13.53 -16.11 -13.52
CA PHE A 456 -14.96 -15.85 -13.69
C PHE A 456 -15.35 -14.40 -13.31
N LEU A 457 -14.78 -13.83 -12.25
CA LEU A 457 -14.98 -12.42 -11.88
C LEU A 457 -14.48 -11.46 -12.96
N VAL A 458 -13.30 -11.71 -13.54
CA VAL A 458 -12.72 -10.88 -14.60
C VAL A 458 -13.62 -10.88 -15.84
N ILE A 459 -14.17 -12.03 -16.21
CA ILE A 459 -15.00 -12.18 -17.41
C ILE A 459 -16.40 -11.59 -17.24
N ASN A 460 -17.02 -11.75 -16.07
CA ASN A 460 -18.45 -11.49 -15.88
C ASN A 460 -18.76 -10.28 -14.98
N PHE A 461 -17.78 -9.76 -14.25
CA PHE A 461 -17.96 -8.71 -13.23
C PHE A 461 -16.91 -7.59 -13.33
N ASP A 462 -16.23 -7.46 -14.47
CA ASP A 462 -15.21 -6.42 -14.74
C ASP A 462 -14.10 -6.32 -13.67
N ALA A 463 -13.82 -7.43 -12.97
CA ALA A 463 -12.75 -7.47 -11.99
C ALA A 463 -11.38 -7.29 -12.67
N VAL A 464 -10.45 -6.66 -11.95
CA VAL A 464 -9.06 -6.52 -12.42
C VAL A 464 -8.41 -7.90 -12.51
N SER A 465 -7.80 -8.21 -13.64
CA SER A 465 -7.03 -9.45 -13.81
C SER A 465 -5.82 -9.47 -12.88
N ILE A 466 -5.61 -10.58 -12.17
CA ILE A 466 -4.44 -10.79 -11.30
C ILE A 466 -3.61 -11.98 -11.79
N ALA A 467 -2.38 -12.11 -11.30
CA ALA A 467 -1.59 -13.31 -11.54
C ALA A 467 -2.20 -14.52 -10.82
N PRO A 468 -2.24 -15.72 -11.44
CA PRO A 468 -2.88 -16.85 -10.79
C PRO A 468 -2.03 -17.37 -9.62
N LEU A 469 -2.70 -17.88 -8.59
CA LEU A 469 -2.20 -18.24 -7.25
C LEU A 469 -1.72 -19.69 -7.16
N SER A 470 -2.19 -20.60 -8.01
CA SER A 470 -1.82 -22.01 -7.95
C SER A 470 -0.35 -22.23 -8.37
N THR A 471 0.39 -23.06 -7.62
CA THR A 471 1.74 -23.50 -8.02
C THR A 471 1.64 -24.31 -9.32
N GLY A 472 2.06 -23.72 -10.43
CA GLY A 472 1.86 -24.26 -11.80
C GLY A 472 1.45 -23.18 -12.81
N SER A 473 0.88 -22.07 -12.34
CA SER A 473 0.64 -20.85 -13.11
C SER A 473 1.79 -19.84 -12.93
N LYS A 474 2.02 -18.95 -13.90
CA LYS A 474 3.06 -17.91 -13.81
C LYS A 474 2.63 -16.82 -12.82
N GLN A 475 2.85 -17.03 -11.52
CA GLN A 475 2.75 -15.98 -10.50
C GLN A 475 3.69 -14.80 -10.87
N HIS A 476 3.28 -13.57 -10.56
CA HIS A 476 4.06 -12.37 -10.82
C HIS A 476 4.08 -11.46 -9.59
N HIS A 477 5.24 -11.25 -8.96
CA HIS A 477 5.39 -10.31 -7.84
C HIS A 477 5.93 -8.98 -8.33
N LYS A 478 5.22 -7.88 -8.05
CA LYS A 478 5.72 -6.54 -8.36
C LYS A 478 6.86 -6.17 -7.41
N THR A 479 8.09 -6.19 -7.91
CA THR A 479 9.26 -5.75 -7.15
C THR A 479 9.60 -4.31 -7.53
N ALA A 480 9.64 -3.43 -6.53
CA ALA A 480 9.87 -2.00 -6.76
C ALA A 480 10.39 -1.31 -5.50
N TYR A 481 11.25 -0.30 -5.70
CA TYR A 481 11.76 0.56 -4.63
C TYR A 481 11.95 1.99 -5.11
N VAL A 482 11.59 2.94 -4.24
CA VAL A 482 11.70 4.39 -4.42
C VAL A 482 12.67 4.91 -3.36
N SER A 483 13.92 5.16 -3.77
CA SER A 483 14.95 5.74 -2.90
C SER A 483 14.56 7.14 -2.44
N GLU A 484 15.18 7.62 -1.36
CA GLU A 484 14.96 8.98 -0.85
C GLU A 484 15.18 10.04 -1.93
N THR A 485 16.23 9.88 -2.73
CA THR A 485 16.53 10.80 -3.82
C THR A 485 15.43 10.82 -4.88
N MET A 486 14.84 9.67 -5.23
CA MET A 486 13.70 9.59 -6.14
C MET A 486 12.46 10.23 -5.50
N PHE A 487 12.18 9.90 -4.24
CA PHE A 487 11.03 10.38 -3.49
C PHE A 487 11.00 11.91 -3.39
N GLN A 488 12.11 12.55 -3.03
CA GLN A 488 12.22 14.02 -2.98
C GLN A 488 12.02 14.67 -4.36
N THR A 489 12.40 13.99 -5.44
CA THR A 489 12.13 14.46 -6.81
C THR A 489 10.63 14.47 -7.10
N VAL A 490 9.94 13.41 -6.70
CA VAL A 490 8.49 13.25 -6.89
C VAL A 490 7.76 14.33 -6.10
N LEU A 491 8.14 14.57 -4.84
CA LEU A 491 7.58 15.65 -4.02
C LEU A 491 7.81 17.04 -4.65
N ALA A 492 9.02 17.31 -5.15
CA ALA A 492 9.31 18.57 -5.84
C ALA A 492 8.54 18.71 -7.16
N ALA A 493 8.28 17.61 -7.85
CA ALA A 493 7.47 17.61 -9.08
C ALA A 493 6.01 18.00 -8.82
N CYS A 494 5.45 17.70 -7.64
CA CYS A 494 4.11 18.17 -7.26
C CYS A 494 3.97 19.70 -7.35
N ASP A 495 5.04 20.46 -7.05
CA ASP A 495 5.04 21.93 -7.11
C ASP A 495 5.01 22.50 -8.53
N MET A 496 5.26 21.66 -9.53
CA MET A 496 5.21 22.01 -10.95
C MET A 496 3.84 21.70 -11.59
N LEU A 497 2.96 20.98 -10.89
CA LEU A 497 1.63 20.64 -11.39
C LEU A 497 0.72 21.87 -11.46
N ASP A 498 -0.10 21.94 -12.52
CA ASP A 498 -1.18 22.93 -12.68
C ASP A 498 -2.40 22.55 -11.81
N LEU A 499 -2.18 22.62 -10.49
CA LEU A 499 -3.15 22.29 -9.44
C LEU A 499 -3.30 23.41 -8.42
N THR A 500 -4.41 23.38 -7.68
CA THR A 500 -4.55 24.15 -6.45
C THR A 500 -3.49 23.73 -5.42
N GLU A 501 -3.12 24.63 -4.51
CA GLU A 501 -2.19 24.28 -3.43
C GLU A 501 -2.82 23.28 -2.45
N HIS A 502 -4.15 23.28 -2.32
CA HIS A 502 -4.89 22.28 -1.56
C HIS A 502 -4.68 20.87 -2.13
N ASP A 503 -4.81 20.70 -3.44
CA ASP A 503 -4.63 19.39 -4.09
C ASP A 503 -3.17 18.95 -4.12
N LYS A 504 -2.24 19.90 -4.27
CA LYS A 504 -0.79 19.62 -4.11
C LYS A 504 -0.48 19.13 -2.70
N ASN A 505 -1.07 19.75 -1.68
CA ASN A 505 -0.90 19.30 -0.30
C ASN A 505 -1.50 17.91 -0.09
N ASN A 506 -2.67 17.61 -0.65
CA ASN A 506 -3.23 16.25 -0.62
C ASN A 506 -2.28 15.23 -1.24
N LEU A 507 -1.70 15.53 -2.42
CA LEU A 507 -0.72 14.66 -3.08
C LEU A 507 0.54 14.47 -2.23
N LYS A 508 1.14 15.56 -1.76
CA LYS A 508 2.37 15.51 -0.94
C LYS A 508 2.17 14.73 0.36
N ILE A 509 1.11 15.00 1.11
CA ILE A 509 0.81 14.26 2.34
C ILE A 509 0.57 12.78 2.06
N THR A 510 -0.13 12.45 0.99
CA THR A 510 -0.36 11.05 0.63
C THR A 510 0.94 10.34 0.27
N LEU A 511 1.80 10.98 -0.53
CA LEU A 511 3.13 10.49 -0.87
C LEU A 511 3.98 10.25 0.39
N ILE A 512 4.01 11.23 1.31
CA ILE A 512 4.74 11.16 2.60
C ILE A 512 4.22 10.01 3.45
N MET A 513 2.91 9.92 3.69
CA MET A 513 2.34 8.87 4.53
C MET A 513 2.53 7.48 3.91
N ALA A 514 2.42 7.34 2.59
CA ALA A 514 2.66 6.07 1.92
C ALA A 514 4.13 5.63 2.00
N HIS A 515 5.08 6.55 1.78
CA HIS A 515 6.51 6.24 1.76
C HIS A 515 7.13 6.08 3.14
N ARG A 516 6.80 6.96 4.10
CA ARG A 516 7.35 6.93 5.47
C ARG A 516 6.67 5.88 6.34
N LEU A 517 5.34 5.78 6.27
CA LEU A 517 4.54 4.92 7.17
C LEU A 517 4.12 3.59 6.53
N GLY A 518 4.52 3.32 5.27
CA GLY A 518 4.12 2.11 4.56
C GLY A 518 2.60 1.96 4.39
N MET A 519 1.85 3.07 4.44
CA MET A 519 0.39 3.04 4.38
C MET A 519 -0.11 2.73 2.97
N ARG A 520 -1.21 1.99 2.88
CA ARG A 520 -1.92 1.79 1.60
C ARG A 520 -2.67 3.07 1.26
N ILE A 521 -2.78 3.42 -0.03
CA ILE A 521 -3.52 4.63 -0.46
C ILE A 521 -4.96 4.61 0.07
N GLY A 522 -5.63 3.45 0.04
CA GLY A 522 -6.97 3.31 0.59
C GLY A 522 -7.06 3.56 2.11
N GLU A 523 -6.00 3.29 2.88
CA GLU A 523 -5.92 3.62 4.30
C GLU A 523 -5.76 5.13 4.50
N ILE A 524 -4.98 5.79 3.65
CA ILE A 524 -4.73 7.25 3.72
C ILE A 524 -5.99 8.03 3.31
N THR A 525 -6.64 7.66 2.20
CA THR A 525 -7.81 8.39 1.69
C THR A 525 -9.01 8.33 2.62
N LYS A 526 -9.14 7.27 3.42
CA LYS A 526 -10.21 7.11 4.41
C LYS A 526 -9.86 7.61 5.81
N LEU A 527 -8.61 8.05 6.05
CA LEU A 527 -8.14 8.42 7.38
C LEU A 527 -8.87 9.66 7.90
N ARG A 528 -9.62 9.50 8.99
CA ARG A 528 -10.37 10.57 9.64
C ARG A 528 -9.47 11.37 10.57
N LEU A 529 -9.78 12.65 10.77
CA LEU A 529 -8.99 13.49 11.70
C LEU A 529 -8.99 12.92 13.11
N LYS A 530 -10.11 12.34 13.57
CA LYS A 530 -10.22 11.69 14.89
C LYS A 530 -9.43 10.39 15.05
N GLU A 531 -8.86 9.86 13.97
CA GLU A 531 -7.98 8.69 13.97
C GLU A 531 -6.51 9.08 14.08
N ILE A 532 -6.22 10.37 14.04
CA ILE A 532 -4.89 10.93 14.21
C ILE A 532 -4.83 11.52 15.62
N SER A 533 -3.75 11.26 16.36
CA SER A 533 -3.60 11.84 17.68
C SER A 533 -3.54 13.38 17.57
N PRO A 534 -4.09 14.15 18.53
CA PRO A 534 -4.11 15.61 18.44
C PRO A 534 -2.72 16.25 18.29
N MET A 535 -1.68 15.60 18.82
CA MET A 535 -0.30 16.04 18.72
C MET A 535 0.44 15.47 17.49
N LEU A 536 -0.25 14.71 16.63
CA LEU A 536 0.30 14.04 15.46
C LEU A 536 1.44 13.07 15.78
N GLU A 537 1.44 12.50 16.98
CA GLU A 537 2.38 11.47 17.41
C GLU A 537 2.14 10.18 16.64
N TYR A 538 0.87 9.85 16.39
CA TYR A 538 0.49 8.61 15.71
C TYR A 538 -0.86 8.72 14.99
N CYS A 539 -1.13 7.77 14.08
CA CYS A 539 -2.46 7.51 13.55
C CYS A 539 -2.88 6.05 13.76
N GLU A 540 -4.19 5.83 13.91
CA GLU A 540 -4.81 4.52 14.05
C GLU A 540 -5.44 4.09 12.73
N ILE A 541 -4.98 2.97 12.17
CA ILE A 541 -5.56 2.37 10.98
C ILE A 541 -6.65 1.41 11.42
N ARG A 542 -7.90 1.74 11.14
CA ARG A 542 -9.08 0.96 11.53
C ARG A 542 -10.18 1.03 10.49
N ASP A 543 -11.12 0.11 10.60
CA ASP A 543 -12.37 0.15 9.85
C ASP A 543 -13.14 1.40 10.24
N ASN A 544 -13.77 2.03 9.25
CA ASN A 544 -14.61 3.18 9.49
C ASN A 544 -15.74 3.26 8.45
N GLN A 545 -16.68 4.18 8.70
CA GLN A 545 -17.87 4.41 7.88
C GLN A 545 -17.57 4.73 6.40
N LEU A 546 -16.32 5.00 6.02
CA LEU A 546 -15.93 5.32 4.64
C LEU A 546 -15.37 4.09 3.90
N ALA A 547 -14.71 3.18 4.60
CA ALA A 547 -14.26 1.91 4.06
C ALA A 547 -13.72 0.97 5.16
N ASN A 548 -13.88 -0.33 4.95
CA ASN A 548 -13.27 -1.37 5.76
C ASN A 548 -11.80 -1.58 5.39
N ASN A 549 -11.02 -2.13 6.32
CA ASN A 549 -9.65 -2.55 6.11
C ASN A 549 -9.63 -3.85 5.32
N LYS A 550 -8.53 -4.07 4.58
CA LYS A 550 -8.36 -5.25 3.73
C LYS A 550 -8.37 -6.58 4.49
N SER A 551 -7.93 -6.58 5.76
CA SER A 551 -7.85 -7.77 6.59
C SER A 551 -7.99 -7.41 8.07
N THR A 552 -8.31 -8.41 8.89
CA THR A 552 -8.35 -8.26 10.35
C THR A 552 -6.99 -7.87 10.95
N SER A 553 -5.89 -8.24 10.29
CA SER A 553 -4.51 -7.88 10.68
C SER A 553 -4.12 -6.42 10.36
N ALA A 554 -4.99 -5.66 9.68
CA ALA A 554 -4.69 -4.28 9.30
C ALA A 554 -4.87 -3.27 10.45
N LEU A 555 -5.56 -3.65 11.54
CA LEU A 555 -5.74 -2.81 12.73
C LEU A 555 -4.39 -2.56 13.40
N ARG A 556 -3.86 -1.35 13.27
CA ARG A 556 -2.53 -0.99 13.79
C ARG A 556 -2.39 0.50 14.06
N ARG A 557 -1.36 0.85 14.83
CA ARG A 557 -0.95 2.24 15.09
C ARG A 557 0.38 2.52 14.39
N LEU A 558 0.47 3.63 13.68
CA LEU A 558 1.67 4.07 12.97
C LEU A 558 2.16 5.38 13.58
N LEU A 559 3.47 5.46 13.87
CA LEU A 559 4.09 6.57 14.61
C LEU A 559 4.51 7.68 13.65
N ILE A 560 3.70 8.74 13.55
CA ILE A 560 3.88 9.85 12.61
C ILE A 560 5.12 10.66 12.99
N GLN A 561 5.17 11.18 14.21
CA GLN A 561 6.26 12.05 14.67
C GLN A 561 7.63 11.35 14.66
N LEU A 562 7.64 10.03 14.86
CA LEU A 562 8.87 9.23 14.83
C LEU A 562 9.41 9.04 13.40
N MET A 563 8.52 8.88 12.41
CA MET A 563 8.90 8.47 11.06
C MET A 563 9.02 9.63 10.07
N LEU A 564 8.31 10.73 10.26
CA LEU A 564 8.35 11.87 9.34
C LEU A 564 9.57 12.76 9.63
N LEU A 565 10.17 13.31 8.56
CA LEU A 565 11.16 14.38 8.71
C LEU A 565 10.50 15.66 9.22
N GLN A 566 11.25 16.53 9.88
CA GLN A 566 10.67 17.76 10.47
C GLN A 566 9.89 18.59 9.45
N SER A 567 10.43 18.82 8.26
CA SER A 567 9.72 19.55 7.19
C SER A 567 8.46 18.85 6.68
N GLU A 568 8.42 17.52 6.73
CA GLU A 568 7.25 16.72 6.34
C GLU A 568 6.18 16.75 7.43
N PHE A 569 6.60 16.68 8.70
CA PHE A 569 5.75 16.83 9.87
C PHE A 569 5.10 18.21 9.92
N ASP A 570 5.86 19.27 9.64
CA ASP A 570 5.34 20.65 9.60
C ASP A 570 4.27 20.80 8.52
N LEU A 571 4.48 20.22 7.33
CA LEU A 571 3.47 20.21 6.26
C LEU A 571 2.22 19.41 6.67
N LEU A 572 2.39 18.24 7.29
CA LEU A 572 1.26 17.44 7.78
C LEU A 572 0.48 18.20 8.85
N ARG A 573 1.16 18.87 9.77
CA ARG A 573 0.55 19.69 10.81
C ARG A 573 -0.24 20.85 10.23
N GLN A 574 0.35 21.56 9.28
CA GLN A 574 -0.31 22.63 8.53
C GLN A 574 -1.62 22.14 7.90
N VAL A 575 -1.58 20.99 7.22
CA VAL A 575 -2.75 20.39 6.58
C VAL A 575 -3.77 19.98 7.64
N TYR A 576 -3.37 19.22 8.66
CA TYR A 576 -4.26 18.71 9.70
C TYR A 576 -5.04 19.83 10.41
N GLU A 577 -4.36 20.91 10.83
CA GLU A 577 -5.03 22.03 11.50
C GLU A 577 -5.97 22.78 10.55
N SER A 578 -5.58 22.95 9.28
CA SER A 578 -6.49 23.48 8.24
C SER A 578 -7.76 22.63 8.12
N ARG A 579 -7.64 21.30 8.10
CA ARG A 579 -8.80 20.39 8.01
C ARG A 579 -9.70 20.48 9.25
N LYS A 580 -9.11 20.57 10.43
CA LYS A 580 -9.81 20.70 11.71
C LYS A 580 -10.62 22.00 11.76
N LEU A 581 -10.03 23.12 11.37
CA LEU A 581 -10.68 24.43 11.33
C LEU A 581 -11.82 24.49 10.31
N SER A 582 -11.64 23.87 9.14
CA SER A 582 -12.70 23.76 8.13
C SER A 582 -13.74 22.67 8.45
N LYS A 583 -13.64 22.00 9.61
CA LYS A 583 -14.55 20.92 10.05
C LYS A 583 -14.71 19.82 9.01
N HIS A 584 -13.58 19.42 8.41
CA HIS A 584 -13.49 18.28 7.52
C HIS A 584 -13.51 16.98 8.33
N THR A 585 -14.02 15.91 7.73
CA THR A 585 -14.04 14.60 8.39
C THR A 585 -12.73 13.83 8.18
N THR A 586 -12.16 13.91 6.97
CA THR A 586 -10.94 13.20 6.55
C THR A 586 -9.75 14.13 6.36
N LEU A 587 -8.55 13.56 6.48
CA LEU A 587 -7.30 14.28 6.23
C LEU A 587 -7.15 14.62 4.74
N ILE A 588 -7.35 13.62 3.88
CA ILE A 588 -7.39 13.78 2.44
C ILE A 588 -8.83 14.06 2.02
N ALA A 589 -9.08 15.27 1.53
CA ALA A 589 -10.42 15.74 1.19
C ALA A 589 -10.37 16.79 0.08
N THR A 590 -11.49 17.01 -0.61
CA THR A 590 -11.73 18.18 -1.46
C THR A 590 -11.74 19.47 -0.62
N GLU A 591 -11.73 20.64 -1.27
CA GLU A 591 -11.90 21.93 -0.58
C GLU A 591 -13.24 22.04 0.18
N SER A 592 -14.27 21.30 -0.26
CA SER A 592 -15.56 21.20 0.44
C SER A 592 -15.56 20.20 1.61
N GLY A 593 -14.45 19.50 1.85
CA GLY A 593 -14.31 18.56 2.96
C GLY A 593 -14.86 17.16 2.70
N HIS A 594 -15.08 16.79 1.44
CA HIS A 594 -15.48 15.44 1.04
C HIS A 594 -14.24 14.56 0.76
N PRO A 595 -14.24 13.27 1.11
CA PRO A 595 -13.12 12.37 0.79
C PRO A 595 -12.86 12.26 -0.71
N LEU A 596 -11.58 12.07 -1.11
CA LEU A 596 -11.21 11.82 -2.51
C LEU A 596 -11.38 10.33 -2.88
N LEU A 597 -11.72 10.06 -4.15
CA LEU A 597 -11.85 8.70 -4.67
C LEU A 597 -10.48 8.03 -4.81
N LYS A 598 -10.31 6.86 -4.16
CA LYS A 598 -9.07 6.06 -4.14
C LYS A 598 -8.51 5.80 -5.54
N SER A 599 -9.33 5.30 -6.48
CA SER A 599 -8.88 4.83 -7.79
C SER A 599 -8.27 5.96 -8.64
N SER A 600 -8.99 7.07 -8.77
CA SER A 600 -8.51 8.25 -9.51
C SER A 600 -7.21 8.79 -8.90
N PHE A 601 -7.15 8.88 -7.57
CA PHE A 601 -5.99 9.42 -6.89
C PHE A 601 -4.76 8.51 -6.98
N SER A 602 -4.97 7.19 -6.90
CA SER A 602 -3.93 6.18 -7.12
C SER A 602 -3.33 6.26 -8.53
N GLN A 603 -4.17 6.38 -9.55
CA GLN A 603 -3.71 6.50 -10.94
C GLN A 603 -2.81 7.73 -11.14
N GLN A 604 -3.17 8.88 -10.54
CA GLN A 604 -2.39 10.11 -10.65
C GLN A 604 -1.01 9.99 -10.01
N ILE A 605 -0.94 9.41 -8.79
CA ILE A 605 0.32 9.19 -8.10
C ILE A 605 1.20 8.21 -8.88
N THR A 606 0.61 7.13 -9.42
CA THR A 606 1.32 6.15 -10.24
C THR A 606 1.94 6.80 -11.47
N MET A 607 1.16 7.60 -12.23
CA MET A 607 1.69 8.34 -13.38
C MET A 607 2.81 9.30 -12.99
N LEU A 608 2.67 10.03 -11.88
CA LEU A 608 3.71 10.92 -11.37
C LEU A 608 5.00 10.16 -11.05
N LEU A 609 4.91 9.03 -10.35
CA LEU A 609 6.07 8.19 -10.02
C LEU A 609 6.78 7.70 -11.29
N GLN A 610 6.04 7.12 -12.23
CA GLN A 610 6.59 6.56 -13.46
C GLN A 610 7.25 7.64 -14.32
N GLN A 611 6.60 8.79 -14.50
CA GLN A 611 7.14 9.87 -15.32
C GLN A 611 8.37 10.52 -14.71
N VAL A 612 8.40 10.77 -13.40
CA VAL A 612 9.53 11.43 -12.72
C VAL A 612 10.75 10.52 -12.68
N THR A 613 10.54 9.24 -12.36
CA THR A 613 11.64 8.27 -12.18
C THR A 613 12.08 7.61 -13.47
N GLY A 614 11.22 7.58 -14.50
CA GLY A 614 11.44 6.81 -15.73
C GLY A 614 11.24 5.30 -15.55
N LEU A 615 10.70 4.85 -14.41
CA LEU A 615 10.46 3.45 -14.08
C LEU A 615 8.97 3.11 -14.22
N TYR A 616 8.60 2.47 -15.32
CA TYR A 616 7.20 2.11 -15.63
C TYR A 616 6.63 0.99 -14.75
N ASN A 617 7.48 0.25 -14.02
CA ASN A 617 7.05 -0.74 -13.04
C ASN A 617 6.60 -0.13 -11.70
N LEU A 618 6.82 1.18 -11.48
CA LEU A 618 6.37 1.82 -10.24
C LEU A 618 4.86 2.05 -10.24
N SER A 619 4.26 1.88 -9.07
CA SER A 619 2.88 2.22 -8.75
C SER A 619 2.84 2.96 -7.41
N THR A 620 1.66 3.41 -6.98
CA THR A 620 1.48 3.95 -5.63
C THR A 620 1.96 3.00 -4.54
N HIS A 621 1.81 1.70 -4.77
CA HIS A 621 2.19 0.68 -3.81
C HIS A 621 3.69 0.57 -3.65
N SER A 622 4.47 0.90 -4.68
CA SER A 622 5.94 0.97 -4.59
C SER A 622 6.42 1.88 -3.45
N LEU A 623 5.63 2.90 -3.05
CA LEU A 623 5.92 3.72 -1.87
C LEU A 623 5.84 2.91 -0.57
N ARG A 624 4.83 2.05 -0.46
CA ARG A 624 4.69 1.12 0.66
C ARG A 624 5.80 0.07 0.69
N HIS A 625 6.18 -0.52 -0.46
CA HIS A 625 7.36 -1.39 -0.54
C HIS A 625 8.60 -0.67 -0.01
N SER A 626 8.77 0.60 -0.38
CA SER A 626 9.91 1.41 0.05
C SER A 626 9.92 1.64 1.55
N GLY A 627 8.79 2.00 2.16
CA GLY A 627 8.67 2.18 3.61
C GLY A 627 9.00 0.90 4.40
N ILE A 628 8.50 -0.25 3.94
CA ILE A 628 8.75 -1.56 4.57
C ILE A 628 10.22 -2.01 4.36
N SER A 629 10.76 -1.87 3.15
CA SER A 629 12.16 -2.17 2.85
C SER A 629 13.13 -1.27 3.64
N ASN A 630 12.78 0.00 3.86
CA ASN A 630 13.58 0.91 4.69
C ASN A 630 13.64 0.46 6.15
N LEU A 631 12.58 -0.13 6.72
CA LEU A 631 12.63 -0.70 8.06
C LEU A 631 13.60 -1.89 8.15
N GLN A 632 13.60 -2.78 7.15
CA GLN A 632 14.60 -3.86 7.09
C GLN A 632 16.01 -3.28 7.04
N LEU A 633 16.22 -2.27 6.20
CA LEU A 633 17.53 -1.69 5.99
C LEU A 633 18.03 -0.94 7.23
N MET A 634 17.18 -0.15 7.88
CA MET A 634 17.50 0.47 9.16
C MET A 634 17.87 -0.57 10.21
N ARG A 635 17.13 -1.69 10.31
CA ARG A 635 17.47 -2.76 11.26
C ARG A 635 18.87 -3.32 10.99
N PHE A 636 19.20 -3.62 9.74
CA PHE A 636 20.53 -4.13 9.36
C PHE A 636 21.66 -3.14 9.66
N LEU A 637 21.50 -1.86 9.28
CA LEU A 637 22.54 -0.84 9.41
C LEU A 637 22.76 -0.37 10.86
N THR A 638 21.80 -0.63 11.74
CA THR A 638 21.85 -0.25 13.16
C THR A 638 22.04 -1.45 14.08
N ASP A 639 22.16 -2.67 13.53
CA ASP A 639 22.39 -3.87 14.33
C ASP A 639 23.81 -3.87 14.90
N ASP A 640 23.92 -4.08 16.21
CA ASP A 640 25.20 -3.99 16.89
C ASP A 640 26.13 -5.12 16.41
N ASP A 641 25.57 -6.28 16.03
CA ASP A 641 26.30 -7.43 15.45
C ASP A 641 26.96 -7.09 14.10
N TYR A 642 26.45 -6.09 13.37
CA TYR A 642 26.94 -5.70 12.04
C TYR A 642 27.76 -4.40 12.03
N THR A 643 27.96 -3.77 13.18
CA THR A 643 28.71 -2.49 13.29
C THR A 643 30.16 -2.58 12.85
N HIS A 644 30.75 -3.78 12.86
CA HIS A 644 32.13 -4.04 12.46
C HIS A 644 32.31 -4.16 10.93
N LEU A 645 31.23 -4.27 10.16
CA LEU A 645 31.29 -4.40 8.71
C LEU A 645 31.67 -3.04 8.09
N ALA A 646 32.66 -3.05 7.20
CA ALA A 646 33.14 -1.87 6.50
C ALA A 646 33.20 -2.14 5.00
N HIS A 647 32.24 -1.58 4.25
CA HIS A 647 32.17 -1.74 2.81
C HIS A 647 31.45 -0.55 2.15
N PRO A 648 31.86 -0.08 0.96
CA PRO A 648 31.19 1.06 0.28
C PRO A 648 29.70 0.85 -0.01
N ALA A 649 29.25 -0.41 -0.08
CA ALA A 649 27.83 -0.74 -0.20
C ALA A 649 27.01 -0.33 1.03
N ILE A 650 27.60 -0.30 2.24
CA ILE A 650 26.92 0.13 3.46
C ILE A 650 26.55 1.62 3.36
N ASP A 651 27.51 2.46 2.95
CA ASP A 651 27.27 3.89 2.74
C ASP A 651 26.25 4.15 1.63
N ALA A 652 26.34 3.38 0.54
CA ALA A 652 25.40 3.47 -0.57
C ALA A 652 23.96 3.12 -0.14
N LEU A 653 23.81 2.10 0.70
CA LEU A 653 22.52 1.71 1.26
C LEU A 653 21.99 2.76 2.26
N GLN A 654 22.84 3.29 3.13
CA GLN A 654 22.46 4.38 4.04
C GLN A 654 21.92 5.59 3.26
N ALA A 655 22.53 5.93 2.13
CA ALA A 655 22.11 7.04 1.27
C ALA A 655 20.74 6.81 0.56
N LEU A 656 20.18 5.61 0.61
CA LEU A 656 18.83 5.33 0.10
C LEU A 656 17.73 5.86 1.02
N MET A 657 18.06 6.12 2.29
CA MET A 657 17.13 6.54 3.34
C MET A 657 17.40 7.98 3.77
N PRO A 658 16.40 8.69 4.31
CA PRO A 658 16.58 10.06 4.79
C PRO A 658 17.17 10.13 6.21
N TYR A 659 17.17 9.03 6.95
CA TYR A 659 17.55 9.00 8.36
C TYR A 659 19.06 8.86 8.49
N ASP A 660 19.68 9.58 9.42
CA ASP A 660 21.02 9.25 9.88
C ASP A 660 21.00 8.00 10.78
N LYS A 661 22.20 7.52 11.17
CA LYS A 661 22.34 6.29 11.96
C LYS A 661 21.68 6.39 13.34
N GLU A 662 21.73 7.56 13.97
CA GLU A 662 21.15 7.77 15.30
C GLU A 662 19.61 7.77 15.25
N THR A 663 19.05 8.49 14.30
CA THR A 663 17.60 8.53 14.04
C THR A 663 17.08 7.15 13.65
N ALA A 664 17.78 6.45 12.75
CA ALA A 664 17.44 5.08 12.38
C ALA A 664 17.46 4.14 13.59
N LYS A 665 18.48 4.24 14.46
CA LYS A 665 18.57 3.41 15.68
C LYS A 665 17.41 3.71 16.61
N ASN A 666 17.06 4.98 16.83
CA ASN A 666 15.91 5.38 17.65
C ASN A 666 14.57 4.81 17.10
N ILE A 667 14.36 4.90 15.78
CA ILE A 667 13.19 4.32 15.10
C ILE A 667 13.12 2.82 15.38
N ILE A 668 14.22 2.10 15.13
CA ILE A 668 14.28 0.65 15.32
C ILE A 668 14.03 0.28 16.77
N THR A 669 14.70 0.92 17.74
CA THR A 669 14.51 0.60 19.17
C THR A 669 13.10 0.90 19.69
N THR A 670 12.37 1.79 19.01
CA THR A 670 10.99 2.14 19.39
C THR A 670 9.96 1.20 18.76
N ILE A 671 10.16 0.80 17.49
CA ILE A 671 9.22 -0.05 16.75
C ILE A 671 9.46 -1.55 17.04
N PHE A 672 10.72 -1.95 17.16
CA PHE A 672 11.12 -3.34 17.29
C PHE A 672 11.16 -3.76 18.77
N SER A 673 10.99 -5.06 19.00
CA SER A 673 11.13 -5.64 20.33
C SER A 673 12.61 -5.78 20.69
N LYS A 674 12.91 -5.90 22.00
CA LYS A 674 14.22 -6.34 22.46
C LYS A 674 14.54 -7.79 22.09
N LEU A 675 13.55 -8.57 21.67
CA LEU A 675 13.69 -9.97 21.31
C LEU A 675 13.88 -10.11 19.80
N ALA A 676 15.10 -10.44 19.35
CA ALA A 676 15.46 -10.52 17.92
C ALA A 676 14.54 -11.43 17.08
N TYR A 677 13.98 -12.50 17.64
CA TYR A 677 13.05 -13.38 16.91
C TYR A 677 11.70 -12.70 16.58
N GLN A 678 11.39 -11.57 17.22
CA GLN A 678 10.17 -10.79 16.99
C GLN A 678 10.37 -9.68 15.94
N ASP A 679 11.59 -9.42 15.49
CA ASP A 679 11.91 -8.34 14.53
C ASP A 679 11.11 -8.48 13.24
N ASN A 680 11.04 -9.69 12.70
CA ASN A 680 10.27 -9.99 11.49
C ASN A 680 8.76 -9.75 11.69
N TYR A 681 8.25 -10.02 12.90
CA TYR A 681 6.88 -9.74 13.28
C TYR A 681 6.63 -8.25 13.53
N ALA A 682 7.64 -7.48 13.94
CA ALA A 682 7.54 -6.03 14.03
C ALA A 682 7.34 -5.41 12.64
N ILE A 683 8.11 -5.87 11.64
CA ILE A 683 7.92 -5.46 10.24
C ILE A 683 6.54 -5.87 9.72
N ALA A 684 6.11 -7.12 9.97
CA ALA A 684 4.78 -7.59 9.58
C ALA A 684 3.65 -6.77 10.25
N GLY A 685 3.79 -6.48 11.55
CA GLY A 685 2.85 -5.67 12.32
C GLY A 685 2.76 -4.23 11.82
N PHE A 686 3.90 -3.62 11.49
CA PHE A 686 3.96 -2.30 10.87
C PHE A 686 3.26 -2.29 9.49
N ALA A 687 3.49 -3.32 8.68
CA ALA A 687 2.81 -3.48 7.40
C ALA A 687 1.32 -3.80 7.54
N GLY A 688 0.87 -4.38 8.65
CA GLY A 688 -0.46 -4.95 8.80
C GLY A 688 -0.61 -6.27 8.01
N HIS A 689 0.44 -7.10 8.04
CA HIS A 689 0.43 -8.46 7.51
C HIS A 689 0.23 -9.47 8.64
N ALA A 690 -0.47 -10.56 8.34
CA ALA A 690 -0.68 -11.64 9.30
C ALA A 690 0.62 -12.37 9.64
N HIS A 691 1.52 -12.56 8.65
CA HIS A 691 2.78 -13.30 8.81
C HIS A 691 3.96 -12.60 8.11
N PRO A 692 5.19 -12.69 8.65
CA PRO A 692 6.37 -12.11 7.99
C PRO A 692 6.67 -12.63 6.59
N ASN A 693 6.25 -13.86 6.23
CA ASN A 693 6.46 -14.37 4.86
C ASN A 693 5.86 -13.45 3.81
N VAL A 694 4.69 -12.85 4.08
CA VAL A 694 4.07 -11.87 3.17
C VAL A 694 4.99 -10.67 2.95
N SER A 695 5.61 -10.18 4.01
CA SER A 695 6.58 -9.09 3.92
C SER A 695 7.80 -9.49 3.08
N PHE A 696 8.33 -10.71 3.26
CA PHE A 696 9.54 -11.17 2.56
C PHE A 696 9.31 -11.59 1.11
N GLU A 697 8.16 -12.18 0.78
CA GLU A 697 7.80 -12.57 -0.58
C GLU A 697 7.43 -11.35 -1.43
N SER A 698 6.80 -10.35 -0.83
CA SER A 698 6.20 -9.25 -1.59
C SER A 698 6.89 -7.90 -1.40
N TYR A 699 7.47 -7.58 -0.23
CA TYR A 699 7.85 -6.19 0.10
C TYR A 699 9.31 -5.93 0.42
N ILE A 700 10.08 -6.98 0.73
CA ILE A 700 11.46 -6.87 1.21
C ILE A 700 12.42 -7.33 0.09
N HIS A 701 13.25 -6.40 -0.40
CA HIS A 701 14.05 -6.61 -1.61
C HIS A 701 15.56 -6.39 -1.45
N PHE A 702 16.05 -6.05 -0.26
CA PHE A 702 17.49 -5.82 0.01
C PHE A 702 18.23 -7.04 0.55
N THR A 703 17.53 -8.16 0.75
CA THR A 703 18.11 -9.39 1.31
C THR A 703 19.35 -9.87 0.55
N ASP A 704 19.32 -9.84 -0.79
CA ASP A 704 20.44 -10.32 -1.60
C ASP A 704 21.70 -9.46 -1.45
N ILE A 705 21.57 -8.13 -1.41
CA ILE A 705 22.73 -7.23 -1.26
C ILE A 705 23.27 -7.26 0.18
N MET A 706 22.40 -7.38 1.18
CA MET A 706 22.79 -7.60 2.57
C MET A 706 23.61 -8.89 2.71
N LEU A 707 23.15 -9.99 2.10
CA LEU A 707 23.92 -11.24 2.02
C LEU A 707 25.25 -11.04 1.29
N GLY A 708 25.28 -10.26 0.20
CA GLY A 708 26.53 -9.91 -0.49
C GLY A 708 27.54 -9.21 0.40
N ILE A 709 27.10 -8.27 1.24
CA ILE A 709 27.97 -7.59 2.22
C ILE A 709 28.51 -8.60 3.24
N LEU A 710 27.65 -9.46 3.79
CA LEU A 710 28.07 -10.47 4.77
C LEU A 710 29.07 -11.47 4.16
N LEU A 711 28.79 -11.97 2.95
CA LEU A 711 29.68 -12.87 2.20
C LEU A 711 31.01 -12.22 1.85
N TRP A 712 31.03 -10.90 1.64
CA TRP A 712 32.28 -10.15 1.45
C TRP A 712 33.15 -10.24 2.70
N HIS A 713 32.57 -10.15 3.90
CA HIS A 713 33.33 -10.13 5.15
C HIS A 713 33.68 -11.52 5.71
N CYS A 714 33.19 -12.61 5.10
CA CYS A 714 33.51 -13.98 5.48
C CYS A 714 35.02 -14.28 5.49
N ASP A 715 35.48 -14.88 6.58
CA ASP A 715 36.81 -15.42 6.77
C ASP A 715 36.80 -16.95 6.76
N TYR A 716 37.13 -17.51 5.59
CA TYR A 716 37.26 -18.95 5.37
C TYR A 716 38.60 -19.54 5.86
N GLN A 717 39.46 -18.74 6.48
CA GLN A 717 40.72 -19.15 7.10
C GLN A 717 41.65 -19.98 6.18
N LEU A 718 41.74 -19.58 4.91
CA LEU A 718 42.57 -20.27 3.92
C LEU A 718 44.05 -20.22 4.32
N THR A 719 44.74 -21.35 4.19
CA THR A 719 46.20 -21.38 4.32
C THR A 719 46.86 -20.66 3.15
N THR A 720 48.12 -20.29 3.32
CA THR A 720 48.94 -19.67 2.28
C THR A 720 49.02 -20.49 0.99
N GLU A 721 49.16 -21.82 1.10
CA GLU A 721 49.18 -22.71 -0.07
C GLU A 721 47.79 -22.83 -0.71
N GLN A 722 46.72 -22.93 0.09
CA GLN A 722 45.36 -22.94 -0.43
C GLN A 722 45.04 -21.65 -1.19
N ALA A 723 45.32 -20.48 -0.61
CA ALA A 723 45.09 -19.19 -1.27
C ALA A 723 45.88 -19.05 -2.58
N LYS A 724 47.13 -19.54 -2.60
CA LYS A 724 47.96 -19.59 -3.81
C LYS A 724 47.37 -20.50 -4.88
N ASN A 725 47.00 -21.73 -4.53
CA ASN A 725 46.59 -22.76 -5.50
C ASN A 725 45.12 -22.58 -5.93
N MET A 726 44.22 -22.24 -5.00
CA MET A 726 42.78 -22.08 -5.24
C MET A 726 42.44 -20.74 -5.91
N LEU A 727 43.11 -19.65 -5.54
CA LEU A 727 42.77 -18.29 -5.99
C LEU A 727 43.82 -17.67 -6.93
N ALA A 728 44.86 -18.44 -7.25
CA ALA A 728 46.00 -18.01 -8.07
C ALA A 728 46.68 -16.74 -7.53
N ILE A 729 46.84 -16.64 -6.20
CA ILE A 729 47.51 -15.50 -5.56
C ILE A 729 49.04 -15.66 -5.66
N PRO A 730 49.76 -14.70 -6.27
CA PRO A 730 51.21 -14.78 -6.40
C PRO A 730 51.92 -14.72 -5.05
N ARG A 731 53.07 -15.40 -4.93
CA ARG A 731 53.87 -15.47 -3.69
C ARG A 731 54.13 -14.11 -3.04
N ARG A 732 54.46 -13.09 -3.84
CA ARG A 732 54.74 -11.72 -3.38
C ARG A 732 53.58 -11.00 -2.68
N ASN A 733 52.35 -11.48 -2.85
CA ASN A 733 51.14 -10.87 -2.30
C ASN A 733 50.48 -11.72 -1.21
N LEU A 734 51.10 -12.82 -0.75
CA LEU A 734 50.49 -13.72 0.23
C LEU A 734 50.35 -13.08 1.62
N ASN A 735 51.14 -12.04 1.92
CA ASN A 735 51.04 -11.26 3.15
C ASN A 735 49.68 -10.52 3.29
N ILE A 736 48.90 -10.37 2.22
CA ILE A 736 47.59 -9.72 2.30
C ILE A 736 46.53 -10.63 2.94
N ILE A 737 46.76 -11.96 3.01
CA ILE A 737 45.81 -12.95 3.55
C ILE A 737 45.46 -12.63 5.01
N ASP A 738 46.42 -12.11 5.77
CA ASP A 738 46.25 -11.73 7.17
C ASP A 738 45.33 -10.51 7.36
N HIS A 739 45.04 -9.77 6.27
CA HIS A 739 44.20 -8.57 6.26
C HIS A 739 43.00 -8.74 5.32
N ARG A 740 41.86 -9.17 5.88
CA ARG A 740 40.63 -9.54 5.15
C ARG A 740 40.21 -8.53 4.07
N GLU A 741 40.11 -7.25 4.41
CA GLU A 741 39.68 -6.22 3.46
C GLU A 741 40.63 -6.11 2.26
N ARG A 742 41.94 -6.04 2.54
CA ARG A 742 42.97 -5.98 1.48
C ARG A 742 42.98 -7.24 0.62
N PHE A 743 42.78 -8.40 1.23
CA PHE A 743 42.66 -9.67 0.54
C PHE A 743 41.46 -9.68 -0.43
N ASN A 744 40.29 -9.28 0.05
CA ASN A 744 39.08 -9.24 -0.77
C ASN A 744 39.15 -8.17 -1.85
N ASP A 745 39.66 -6.98 -1.55
CA ASP A 745 39.91 -5.92 -2.55
C ASP A 745 40.86 -6.39 -3.65
N TYR A 746 41.94 -7.07 -3.27
CA TYR A 746 42.88 -7.64 -4.23
C TYR A 746 42.20 -8.66 -5.14
N ILE A 747 41.44 -9.59 -4.56
CA ILE A 747 40.69 -10.60 -5.32
C ILE A 747 39.67 -9.95 -6.24
N PHE A 748 38.91 -9.00 -5.73
CA PHE A 748 37.87 -8.29 -6.48
C PHE A 748 38.43 -7.63 -7.74
N ASN A 749 39.55 -6.93 -7.61
CA ASN A 749 40.25 -6.32 -8.74
C ASN A 749 40.71 -7.34 -9.80
N LYS A 750 40.86 -8.62 -9.45
CA LYS A 750 41.20 -9.70 -10.39
C LYS A 750 39.99 -10.30 -11.11
N ILE A 751 38.78 -10.15 -10.57
CA ILE A 751 37.55 -10.68 -11.18
C ILE A 751 37.23 -9.93 -12.49
N LYS A 752 37.56 -8.63 -12.56
CA LYS A 752 37.21 -7.73 -13.68
C LYS A 752 35.70 -7.72 -13.96
N CYS A 753 34.92 -7.41 -12.94
CA CYS A 753 33.46 -7.31 -13.03
C CYS A 753 33.02 -6.30 -14.10
N GLN A 754 31.90 -6.56 -14.76
CA GLN A 754 31.27 -5.58 -15.65
C GLN A 754 30.42 -4.58 -14.85
N PRO A 755 30.48 -3.28 -15.15
CA PRO A 755 29.58 -2.32 -14.53
C PRO A 755 28.12 -2.62 -14.89
N LEU A 756 27.19 -2.10 -14.08
CA LEU A 756 25.77 -2.16 -14.41
C LEU A 756 25.50 -1.55 -15.80
N PRO A 757 24.67 -2.20 -16.65
CA PRO A 757 24.34 -1.64 -17.95
C PRO A 757 23.75 -0.24 -17.81
N ALA A 758 24.13 0.68 -18.70
CA ALA A 758 23.64 2.05 -18.69
C ALA A 758 22.20 2.13 -19.21
N LEU A 759 21.32 2.86 -18.52
CA LEU A 759 20.01 3.23 -19.07
C LEU A 759 20.18 4.20 -20.26
N LYS A 760 19.22 4.22 -21.19
CA LYS A 760 19.19 5.20 -22.29
C LYS A 760 18.43 6.48 -21.88
N THR A 761 18.87 7.18 -20.83
CA THR A 761 18.23 8.44 -20.38
C THR A 761 19.26 9.50 -19.96
N LYS A 762 18.91 10.79 -20.16
CA LYS A 762 19.79 11.95 -19.96
C LYS A 762 19.81 12.44 -18.50
N THR A 763 20.97 12.90 -18.04
CA THR A 763 21.28 13.40 -16.68
C THR A 763 21.15 14.92 -16.61
N ILE A 764 20.43 15.51 -15.64
CA ILE A 764 20.55 16.96 -15.30
C ILE A 764 20.42 17.20 -13.78
N ASN A 765 21.26 18.11 -13.28
CA ASN A 765 21.39 18.53 -11.89
C ASN A 765 20.61 19.81 -11.51
N LYS A 766 20.22 19.81 -10.22
CA LYS A 766 19.96 20.85 -9.20
C LYS A 766 19.11 22.11 -9.44
N ALA A 767 18.15 22.19 -8.49
CA ALA A 767 17.68 23.33 -7.71
C ALA A 767 16.94 24.44 -8.46
N SER A 768 15.62 24.29 -8.52
CA SER A 768 14.72 25.43 -8.67
C SER A 768 14.92 26.41 -7.51
N LYS A 769 15.05 27.70 -7.83
CA LYS A 769 15.03 28.80 -6.85
C LYS A 769 13.89 28.61 -5.84
N PRO A 770 14.07 28.98 -4.56
CA PRO A 770 13.01 28.91 -3.57
C PRO A 770 11.80 29.70 -4.09
N LYS A 771 10.70 28.99 -4.36
CA LYS A 771 9.44 29.62 -4.79
C LYS A 771 8.85 30.36 -3.59
N LYS A 772 8.25 31.53 -3.84
CA LYS A 772 7.46 32.23 -2.82
C LYS A 772 6.36 31.30 -2.28
N GLN A 773 6.25 31.21 -0.96
CA GLN A 773 5.23 30.42 -0.27
C GLN A 773 3.84 30.89 -0.70
N LYS A 774 2.96 29.93 -1.04
CA LYS A 774 1.59 30.20 -1.44
C LYS A 774 0.65 29.76 -0.32
N PHE A 775 -0.41 30.53 -0.11
CA PHE A 775 -1.38 30.28 0.95
C PHE A 775 -2.74 29.84 0.38
N THR A 776 -3.47 29.04 1.16
CA THR A 776 -4.83 28.57 0.83
C THR A 776 -5.87 29.45 1.50
N PHE A 777 -7.13 29.39 1.03
CA PHE A 777 -8.23 30.06 1.71
C PHE A 777 -8.40 29.54 3.14
N ASP A 778 -8.18 28.25 3.38
CA ASP A 778 -8.20 27.67 4.73
C ASP A 778 -7.15 28.31 5.66
N THR A 779 -5.94 28.58 5.15
CA THR A 779 -4.89 29.28 5.94
C THR A 779 -5.33 30.68 6.34
N VAL A 780 -5.92 31.44 5.40
CA VAL A 780 -6.43 32.78 5.68
C VAL A 780 -7.58 32.73 6.69
N LYS A 781 -8.50 31.77 6.51
CA LYS A 781 -9.65 31.56 7.39
C LYS A 781 -9.19 31.25 8.81
N ALA A 782 -8.20 30.37 8.95
CA ALA A 782 -7.61 29.99 10.23
C ALA A 782 -7.11 31.21 11.01
N LEU A 783 -6.14 31.93 10.44
CA LEU A 783 -5.47 33.02 11.14
C LEU A 783 -6.40 34.19 11.46
N LEU A 784 -7.31 34.55 10.56
CA LEU A 784 -8.26 35.63 10.82
C LEU A 784 -9.34 35.24 11.84
N SER A 785 -9.71 33.95 11.91
CA SER A 785 -10.68 33.47 12.91
C SER A 785 -10.07 33.34 14.30
N SER A 786 -8.77 33.04 14.40
CA SER A 786 -8.05 32.95 15.68
C SER A 786 -7.45 34.29 16.13
N PHE A 787 -7.53 35.34 15.31
CA PHE A 787 -6.91 36.63 15.64
C PHE A 787 -7.50 37.22 16.94
N GLY A 788 -6.62 37.52 17.90
CA GLY A 788 -7.02 38.00 19.23
C GLY A 788 -7.26 36.90 20.27
N THR A 789 -7.02 35.63 19.94
CA THR A 789 -7.04 34.51 20.90
C THR A 789 -5.63 33.99 21.17
N GLU A 790 -5.46 33.22 22.25
CA GLU A 790 -4.19 32.54 22.58
C GLU A 790 -3.73 31.56 21.47
N GLU A 791 -4.65 31.11 20.61
CA GLU A 791 -4.36 30.21 19.50
C GLU A 791 -3.70 30.92 18.30
N PHE A 792 -3.73 32.26 18.23
CA PHE A 792 -3.25 33.00 17.07
C PHE A 792 -1.78 32.74 16.74
N GLU A 793 -0.88 32.93 17.70
CA GLU A 793 0.56 32.75 17.47
C GLU A 793 0.89 31.29 17.15
N ILE A 794 0.16 30.36 17.78
CA ILE A 794 0.26 28.93 17.50
C ILE A 794 -0.10 28.65 16.04
N GLN A 795 -1.25 29.13 15.56
CA GLN A 795 -1.68 28.95 14.18
C GLN A 795 -0.76 29.66 13.19
N ARG A 796 -0.31 30.88 13.47
CA ARG A 796 0.61 31.65 12.61
C ARG A 796 1.92 30.90 12.40
N ASN A 797 2.46 30.32 13.47
CA ASN A 797 3.64 29.47 13.42
C ASN A 797 3.38 28.18 12.63
N TYR A 798 2.23 27.51 12.84
CA TYR A 798 1.86 26.29 12.10
C TYR A 798 1.73 26.50 10.60
N PHE A 799 1.14 27.62 10.17
CA PHE A 799 1.00 27.95 8.75
C PHE A 799 2.25 28.62 8.17
N ASN A 800 3.27 28.87 8.99
CA ASN A 800 4.49 29.60 8.66
C ASN A 800 4.18 30.88 7.88
N VAL A 801 3.27 31.70 8.39
CA VAL A 801 2.85 32.97 7.76
C VAL A 801 3.69 34.12 8.33
N PRO A 802 4.45 34.85 7.47
CA PRO A 802 5.16 36.04 7.91
C PRO A 802 4.21 37.08 8.50
N VAL A 803 4.67 37.79 9.54
CA VAL A 803 3.85 38.80 10.24
C VAL A 803 3.36 39.87 9.27
N GLU A 804 4.20 40.26 8.31
CA GLU A 804 3.87 41.26 7.29
C GLU A 804 2.73 40.77 6.37
N THR A 805 2.77 39.49 6.00
CA THR A 805 1.73 38.88 5.15
C THR A 805 0.40 38.84 5.89
N PHE A 806 0.42 38.45 7.17
CA PHE A 806 -0.79 38.45 7.99
C PHE A 806 -1.33 39.87 8.21
N ASN A 807 -0.47 40.84 8.50
CA ASN A 807 -0.89 42.24 8.68
C ASN A 807 -1.55 42.80 7.41
N GLN A 808 -1.07 42.42 6.23
CA GLN A 808 -1.72 42.75 4.96
C GLN A 808 -3.14 42.15 4.88
N TRP A 809 -3.29 40.88 5.24
CA TRP A 809 -4.60 40.21 5.24
C TRP A 809 -5.56 40.84 6.25
N LEU A 810 -5.08 41.12 7.47
CA LEU A 810 -5.86 41.79 8.51
C LEU A 810 -6.29 43.18 8.07
N GLY A 811 -5.39 43.94 7.43
CA GLY A 811 -5.71 45.25 6.85
C GLY A 811 -6.83 45.16 5.81
N ASN A 812 -6.74 44.23 4.86
CA ASN A 812 -7.78 44.03 3.84
C ASN A 812 -9.10 43.52 4.45
N ALA A 813 -9.04 42.63 5.44
CA ALA A 813 -10.23 42.18 6.17
C ALA A 813 -10.89 43.33 6.94
N ASN A 814 -10.10 44.22 7.53
CA ASN A 814 -10.60 45.42 8.20
C ASN A 814 -11.29 46.38 7.21
N LYS A 815 -10.78 46.52 5.98
CA LYS A 815 -11.47 47.29 4.92
C LYS A 815 -12.86 46.72 4.63
N LEU A 816 -12.97 45.41 4.45
CA LEU A 816 -14.27 44.73 4.25
C LEU A 816 -15.25 44.96 5.41
N LYS A 817 -14.74 45.18 6.63
CA LYS A 817 -15.51 45.37 7.86
C LYS A 817 -15.84 46.84 8.16
N THR A 818 -15.11 47.81 7.62
CA THR A 818 -15.23 49.22 8.05
C THR A 818 -15.63 50.18 6.95
N GLU A 819 -15.32 49.88 5.68
CA GLU A 819 -15.59 50.80 4.59
C GLU A 819 -17.05 50.71 4.12
N THR A 820 -17.72 51.86 4.10
CA THR A 820 -19.16 51.99 3.78
C THR A 820 -19.58 51.40 2.43
N ARG A 821 -18.67 51.27 1.47
CA ARG A 821 -18.93 50.64 0.16
C ARG A 821 -19.30 49.15 0.24
N PHE A 822 -18.91 48.46 1.32
CA PHE A 822 -19.27 47.06 1.57
C PHE A 822 -20.54 46.91 2.45
N PHE A 823 -21.22 48.02 2.73
CA PHE A 823 -22.44 48.05 3.52
C PHE A 823 -23.67 48.35 2.65
N THR A 824 -24.81 47.91 3.13
CA THR A 824 -26.11 48.32 2.56
C THR A 824 -26.42 49.77 2.95
N LYS A 825 -27.42 50.38 2.29
CA LYS A 825 -27.90 51.73 2.65
C LYS A 825 -28.34 51.83 4.12
N ASN A 826 -28.75 50.71 4.72
CA ASN A 826 -29.16 50.61 6.13
C ASN A 826 -27.98 50.26 7.05
N HIS A 827 -26.73 50.44 6.61
CA HIS A 827 -25.51 50.21 7.39
C HIS A 827 -25.35 48.77 7.91
N LYS A 828 -25.98 47.79 7.25
CA LYS A 828 -25.75 46.37 7.50
C LYS A 828 -24.68 45.82 6.57
N SER A 829 -23.79 44.96 7.09
CA SER A 829 -22.77 44.27 6.30
C SER A 829 -23.38 43.49 5.13
N ARG A 830 -22.75 43.57 3.96
CA ARG A 830 -23.12 42.77 2.78
C ARG A 830 -22.50 41.38 2.77
N LEU A 831 -21.47 41.15 3.57
CA LEU A 831 -20.61 39.96 3.49
C LEU A 831 -20.65 39.08 4.74
N PHE A 832 -20.96 39.66 5.90
CA PHE A 832 -20.92 38.97 7.19
C PHE A 832 -22.31 38.92 7.84
N ILE A 833 -22.69 37.74 8.36
CA ILE A 833 -23.91 37.58 9.17
C ILE A 833 -23.72 38.22 10.55
N ASP A 834 -22.50 38.17 11.07
CA ASP A 834 -22.07 38.73 12.35
C ASP A 834 -20.93 39.71 12.09
N ASP A 835 -21.12 40.97 12.49
CA ASP A 835 -20.17 42.07 12.29
C ASP A 835 -18.86 41.86 13.08
N ASN A 836 -18.82 40.90 14.02
CA ASN A 836 -17.62 40.54 14.76
C ASN A 836 -16.66 39.65 13.96
N LEU A 837 -17.09 39.01 12.86
CA LEU A 837 -16.25 38.11 12.08
C LEU A 837 -15.27 38.88 11.19
N TRP A 838 -14.00 38.43 11.17
CA TRP A 838 -12.96 38.93 10.26
C TRP A 838 -12.98 38.28 8.87
N VAL A 839 -13.61 37.12 8.75
CA VAL A 839 -13.59 36.29 7.54
C VAL A 839 -14.86 35.46 7.44
N ASN A 840 -15.27 35.11 6.21
CA ASN A 840 -16.46 34.29 5.99
C ASN A 840 -16.21 32.84 6.47
N ASN A 841 -16.98 32.41 7.48
CA ASN A 841 -16.81 31.11 8.13
C ASN A 841 -17.72 30.00 7.59
N LYS A 842 -18.51 30.28 6.54
CA LYS A 842 -19.43 29.32 5.92
C LYS A 842 -18.74 28.00 5.56
N LYS A 843 -19.43 26.89 5.79
CA LYS A 843 -19.08 25.57 5.25
C LYS A 843 -19.68 25.45 3.85
N LEU A 844 -18.84 25.23 2.84
CA LEU A 844 -19.30 25.08 1.46
C LEU A 844 -20.02 23.74 1.30
N THR A 845 -21.11 23.74 0.53
CA THR A 845 -21.70 22.48 0.04
C THR A 845 -20.77 21.83 -1.00
N GLU A 846 -21.00 20.57 -1.33
CA GLU A 846 -20.20 19.86 -2.33
C GLU A 846 -20.12 20.62 -3.67
N PHE A 847 -21.27 21.08 -4.16
CA PHE A 847 -21.40 21.91 -5.36
C PHE A 847 -20.61 23.22 -5.26
N GLU A 848 -20.79 23.95 -4.16
CA GLU A 848 -20.09 25.21 -3.93
C GLU A 848 -18.58 24.99 -3.87
N GLY A 849 -18.11 23.88 -3.28
CA GLY A 849 -16.70 23.50 -3.30
C GLY A 849 -16.15 23.25 -4.70
N LYS A 850 -16.90 22.54 -5.56
CA LYS A 850 -16.50 22.33 -6.97
C LYS A 850 -16.35 23.65 -7.71
N ILE A 851 -17.33 24.55 -7.54
CA ILE A 851 -17.29 25.88 -8.15
C ILE A 851 -16.13 26.70 -7.58
N ASN A 852 -15.91 26.68 -6.26
CA ASN A 852 -14.81 27.42 -5.63
C ASN A 852 -13.45 27.00 -6.17
N ALA A 853 -13.19 25.69 -6.24
CA ALA A 853 -11.94 25.16 -6.76
C ALA A 853 -11.71 25.57 -8.23
N LYS A 854 -12.77 25.55 -9.05
CA LYS A 854 -12.73 26.02 -10.44
C LYS A 854 -12.47 27.52 -10.53
N LEU A 855 -13.13 28.33 -9.71
CA LEU A 855 -12.91 29.78 -9.62
C LEU A 855 -11.47 30.11 -9.20
N ILE A 856 -10.94 29.48 -8.15
CA ILE A 856 -9.55 29.70 -7.67
C ILE A 856 -8.54 29.36 -8.75
N THR A 857 -8.70 28.18 -9.38
CA THR A 857 -7.77 27.70 -10.41
C THR A 857 -7.75 28.63 -11.61
N ASN A 858 -8.92 28.95 -12.17
CA ASN A 858 -9.03 29.79 -13.35
C ASN A 858 -8.67 31.25 -13.04
N PHE A 859 -9.00 31.78 -11.86
CA PHE A 859 -8.61 33.12 -11.46
C PHE A 859 -7.09 33.24 -11.37
N ARG A 860 -6.40 32.33 -10.66
CA ARG A 860 -4.94 32.33 -10.56
C ARG A 860 -4.26 32.19 -11.93
N LYS A 861 -4.80 31.36 -12.81
CA LYS A 861 -4.32 31.19 -14.18
C LYS A 861 -4.43 32.47 -15.00
N HIS A 862 -5.59 33.13 -14.96
CA HIS A 862 -5.90 34.25 -15.83
C HIS A 862 -5.49 35.62 -15.28
N PHE A 863 -5.36 35.78 -13.97
CA PHE A 863 -4.96 37.05 -13.35
C PHE A 863 -3.49 37.43 -13.62
N ASN A 864 -2.67 36.47 -14.06
CA ASN A 864 -1.31 36.75 -14.55
C ASN A 864 -1.28 37.38 -15.96
N ASN A 865 -2.40 37.39 -16.68
CA ASN A 865 -2.50 38.00 -18.00
C ASN A 865 -2.99 39.46 -17.88
N PRO A 866 -2.20 40.48 -18.30
CA PRO A 866 -2.59 41.88 -18.21
C PRO A 866 -3.94 42.20 -18.87
N LYS A 867 -4.32 41.48 -19.93
CA LYS A 867 -5.59 41.70 -20.64
C LYS A 867 -6.83 41.29 -19.83
N HIS A 868 -6.65 40.47 -18.80
CA HIS A 868 -7.76 39.93 -18.00
C HIS A 868 -7.87 40.59 -16.62
N GLN A 869 -6.81 41.24 -16.12
CA GLN A 869 -6.72 41.78 -14.76
C GLN A 869 -7.87 42.75 -14.43
N GLU A 870 -8.15 43.71 -15.32
CA GLU A 870 -9.19 44.72 -15.10
C GLU A 870 -10.60 44.09 -14.99
N ASN A 871 -10.92 43.11 -15.85
CA ASN A 871 -12.21 42.44 -15.81
C ASN A 871 -12.36 41.54 -14.57
N LEU A 872 -11.28 40.84 -14.18
CA LEU A 872 -11.27 39.96 -13.01
C LEU A 872 -11.29 40.74 -11.69
N ALA A 873 -10.60 41.89 -11.62
CA ALA A 873 -10.63 42.76 -10.47
C ALA A 873 -12.01 43.41 -10.31
N PHE A 874 -12.60 43.90 -11.43
CA PHE A 874 -13.99 44.36 -11.44
C PHE A 874 -14.97 43.28 -11.00
N PHE A 875 -14.81 42.03 -11.46
CA PHE A 875 -15.64 40.90 -11.04
C PHE A 875 -15.63 40.72 -9.51
N VAL A 876 -14.45 40.72 -8.89
CA VAL A 876 -14.31 40.61 -7.42
C VAL A 876 -14.98 41.80 -6.72
N MET A 877 -14.66 43.04 -7.12
CA MET A 877 -15.22 44.23 -6.46
C MET A 877 -16.72 44.39 -6.64
N TYR A 878 -17.24 44.03 -7.82
CA TYR A 878 -18.67 44.10 -8.09
C TYR A 878 -19.44 43.14 -7.18
N ILE A 879 -18.93 41.92 -6.96
CA ILE A 879 -19.51 40.98 -6.00
C ILE A 879 -19.50 41.57 -4.59
N LEU A 880 -18.37 42.10 -4.14
CA LEU A 880 -18.23 42.61 -2.77
C LEU A 880 -19.16 43.79 -2.46
N THR A 881 -19.48 44.61 -3.47
CA THR A 881 -20.30 45.83 -3.30
C THR A 881 -21.78 45.62 -3.61
N ASN A 882 -22.13 44.60 -4.41
CA ASN A 882 -23.51 44.39 -4.88
C ASN A 882 -24.17 43.10 -4.38
N SER A 883 -23.42 42.16 -3.80
CA SER A 883 -24.02 40.98 -3.17
C SER A 883 -24.64 41.31 -1.81
N LEU A 884 -25.51 40.40 -1.33
CA LEU A 884 -26.04 40.42 0.02
C LEU A 884 -25.80 39.06 0.66
N VAL A 885 -25.59 39.04 1.98
CA VAL A 885 -25.43 37.81 2.74
C VAL A 885 -26.62 36.87 2.54
N SER A 886 -27.85 37.39 2.54
CA SER A 886 -29.05 36.56 2.37
C SER A 886 -29.44 36.29 0.90
N ASP A 887 -28.76 36.88 -0.08
CA ASP A 887 -29.16 36.81 -1.50
C ASP A 887 -27.95 36.72 -2.45
N ALA A 888 -27.85 35.60 -3.18
CA ALA A 888 -26.81 35.35 -4.19
C ALA A 888 -27.01 36.11 -5.50
N THR A 889 -28.13 36.82 -5.67
CA THR A 889 -28.41 37.51 -6.93
C THR A 889 -27.63 38.83 -7.02
N LEU A 890 -26.93 39.00 -8.14
CA LEU A 890 -26.26 40.24 -8.50
C LEU A 890 -27.16 41.01 -9.46
N ASN A 891 -27.42 42.27 -9.14
CA ASN A 891 -28.36 43.10 -9.88
C ASN A 891 -27.60 44.04 -10.82
N PHE A 892 -27.94 44.04 -12.10
CA PHE A 892 -27.34 44.90 -13.13
C PHE A 892 -28.41 45.78 -13.78
N ASP A 893 -28.21 47.09 -13.69
CA ASP A 893 -29.01 48.11 -14.39
C ASP A 893 -28.24 48.76 -15.55
N ASN A 894 -26.94 48.49 -15.66
CA ASN A 894 -26.06 49.00 -16.70
C ASN A 894 -25.51 47.84 -17.56
N VAL A 895 -25.70 47.95 -18.87
CA VAL A 895 -25.25 46.94 -19.83
C VAL A 895 -23.73 46.79 -19.85
N HIS A 896 -22.98 47.86 -19.62
CA HIS A 896 -21.52 47.84 -19.63
C HIS A 896 -20.95 47.04 -18.45
N ASP A 897 -21.55 47.21 -17.27
CA ASP A 897 -21.16 46.48 -16.06
C ASP A 897 -21.39 44.98 -16.25
N LEU A 898 -22.54 44.59 -16.82
CA LEU A 898 -22.80 43.20 -17.14
C LEU A 898 -21.83 42.67 -18.21
N GLN A 899 -21.47 43.46 -19.23
CA GLN A 899 -20.49 43.07 -20.23
C GLN A 899 -19.11 42.81 -19.62
N LYS A 900 -18.64 43.70 -18.74
CA LYS A 900 -17.37 43.56 -18.04
C LYS A 900 -17.38 42.34 -17.11
N PHE A 901 -18.49 42.14 -16.39
CA PHE A 901 -18.69 40.98 -15.53
C PHE A 901 -18.72 39.66 -16.32
N MET A 902 -19.47 39.61 -17.43
CA MET A 902 -19.59 38.41 -18.27
C MET A 902 -18.28 38.05 -18.97
N LYS A 903 -17.40 39.02 -19.27
CA LYS A 903 -16.03 38.71 -19.73
C LYS A 903 -15.27 37.88 -18.68
N ALA A 904 -15.35 38.26 -17.41
CA ALA A 904 -14.75 37.48 -16.32
C ALA A 904 -15.41 36.11 -16.14
N VAL A 905 -16.76 36.03 -16.19
CA VAL A 905 -17.50 34.74 -16.15
C VAL A 905 -17.04 33.78 -17.26
N ASN A 906 -16.81 34.30 -18.47
CA ASN A 906 -16.27 33.53 -19.57
C ASN A 906 -14.82 33.07 -19.33
N CYS A 907 -13.95 33.96 -18.85
CA CYS A 907 -12.57 33.62 -18.50
C CYS A 907 -12.48 32.58 -17.37
N LEU A 908 -13.43 32.60 -16.43
CA LEU A 908 -13.50 31.67 -15.31
C LEU A 908 -14.25 30.38 -15.66
N GLU A 909 -14.76 30.25 -16.89
CA GLU A 909 -15.51 29.10 -17.40
C GLU A 909 -16.79 28.80 -16.60
N MET A 910 -17.51 29.84 -16.17
CA MET A 910 -18.70 29.75 -15.30
C MET A 910 -20.04 29.77 -16.03
N ASN A 911 -20.03 29.72 -17.38
CA ASN A 911 -21.24 29.85 -18.20
C ASN A 911 -22.32 28.79 -17.89
N GLU A 912 -21.91 27.56 -17.64
CA GLU A 912 -22.81 26.42 -17.36
C GLU A 912 -23.56 26.55 -16.02
N ASN A 913 -23.07 27.39 -15.10
CA ASN A 913 -23.71 27.59 -13.81
C ASN A 913 -24.32 28.99 -13.66
N THR A 914 -24.21 29.84 -14.69
CA THR A 914 -24.70 31.22 -14.66
C THR A 914 -26.11 31.30 -15.22
N TYR A 915 -27.03 31.84 -14.41
CA TYR A 915 -28.44 32.05 -14.74
C TYR A 915 -28.78 33.54 -14.67
N LEU A 916 -29.58 33.99 -15.62
CA LEU A 916 -30.04 35.37 -15.73
C LEU A 916 -31.57 35.44 -15.66
N SER A 917 -32.09 36.28 -14.77
CA SER A 917 -33.48 36.72 -14.79
C SER A 917 -33.53 38.14 -15.35
N VAL A 918 -34.12 38.30 -16.53
CA VAL A 918 -34.19 39.56 -17.25
C VAL A 918 -35.59 40.16 -17.06
N HIS A 919 -35.65 41.40 -16.58
CA HIS A 919 -36.89 42.11 -16.31
C HIS A 919 -37.00 43.36 -17.18
N HIS A 920 -38.20 43.63 -17.69
CA HIS A 920 -38.52 44.87 -18.42
C HIS A 920 -37.58 45.16 -19.62
N LEU A 921 -37.06 44.12 -20.28
CA LEU A 921 -36.15 44.30 -21.42
C LEU A 921 -36.86 44.99 -22.58
N THR A 922 -38.13 44.64 -22.80
CA THR A 922 -38.97 45.22 -23.86
C THR A 922 -39.22 46.72 -23.67
N ALA A 923 -39.10 47.24 -22.44
CA ALA A 923 -39.22 48.66 -22.12
C ALA A 923 -37.94 49.47 -22.42
N GLN A 924 -36.81 48.82 -22.74
CA GLN A 924 -35.56 49.50 -23.10
C GLN A 924 -35.53 49.88 -24.59
N PRO A 925 -34.75 50.90 -25.00
CA PRO A 925 -34.53 51.20 -26.42
C PRO A 925 -33.99 49.99 -27.19
N LYS A 926 -34.44 49.76 -28.44
CA LYS A 926 -34.04 48.60 -29.27
C LYS A 926 -32.52 48.39 -29.36
N VAL A 927 -31.75 49.48 -29.38
CA VAL A 927 -30.27 49.42 -29.38
C VAL A 927 -29.73 48.80 -28.09
N LEU A 928 -30.23 49.24 -26.93
CA LEU A 928 -29.87 48.69 -25.63
C LEU A 928 -30.35 47.25 -25.47
N GLN A 929 -31.55 46.91 -25.93
CA GLN A 929 -32.03 45.52 -25.95
C GLN A 929 -31.05 44.58 -26.67
N LYS A 930 -30.57 45.01 -27.85
CA LYS A 930 -29.58 44.26 -28.63
C LYS A 930 -28.25 44.13 -27.90
N GLN A 931 -27.78 45.20 -27.25
CA GLN A 931 -26.55 45.19 -26.45
C GLN A 931 -26.64 44.25 -25.25
N TRP A 932 -27.76 44.27 -24.51
CA TRP A 932 -28.06 43.34 -23.42
C TRP A 932 -28.02 41.90 -23.93
N GLN A 933 -28.79 41.59 -24.98
CA GLN A 933 -28.85 40.25 -25.56
C GLN A 933 -27.50 39.75 -26.09
N THR A 934 -26.63 40.63 -26.62
CA THR A 934 -25.28 40.22 -27.06
C THR A 934 -24.39 39.78 -25.90
N THR A 935 -24.64 40.27 -24.69
CA THR A 935 -23.79 40.04 -23.51
C THR A 935 -23.86 38.60 -22.99
N TRP A 936 -25.00 37.94 -23.15
CA TRP A 936 -25.24 36.56 -22.69
C TRP A 936 -25.45 35.54 -23.81
N LYS A 937 -25.04 35.85 -25.05
CA LYS A 937 -25.13 34.90 -26.19
C LYS A 937 -24.44 33.56 -25.96
N LYS A 938 -23.45 33.52 -25.06
CA LYS A 938 -22.70 32.31 -24.70
C LYS A 938 -23.40 31.44 -23.64
N LEU A 939 -24.48 31.92 -23.04
CA LEU A 939 -25.29 31.13 -22.10
C LEU A 939 -26.32 30.28 -22.86
N ALA A 940 -26.66 29.12 -22.30
CA ALA A 940 -27.73 28.29 -22.83
C ALA A 940 -29.08 29.01 -22.72
N LYS A 941 -29.99 28.78 -23.68
CA LYS A 941 -31.29 29.50 -23.74
C LYS A 941 -32.13 29.30 -22.47
N ASN A 942 -32.09 28.11 -21.88
CA ASN A 942 -32.77 27.77 -20.62
C ASN A 942 -32.15 28.44 -19.38
N HIS A 943 -31.00 29.12 -19.51
CA HIS A 943 -30.36 29.86 -18.42
C HIS A 943 -30.78 31.33 -18.37
N VAL A 944 -31.58 31.79 -19.33
CA VAL A 944 -32.09 33.17 -19.39
C VAL A 944 -33.61 33.13 -19.31
N SER A 945 -34.18 33.63 -18.21
CA SER A 945 -35.63 33.78 -18.06
C SER A 945 -36.04 35.24 -18.29
N TYR A 946 -37.07 35.45 -19.10
CA TYR A 946 -37.61 36.78 -19.36
C TYR A 946 -38.90 36.98 -18.58
N HIS A 947 -39.02 38.10 -17.88
CA HIS A 947 -40.16 38.47 -17.07
C HIS A 947 -40.61 39.88 -17.44
N ASP A 948 -41.64 39.97 -18.27
CA ASP A 948 -42.32 41.21 -18.60
C ASP A 948 -43.67 41.21 -17.85
N THR A 949 -43.71 41.76 -16.63
CA THR A 949 -44.97 41.86 -15.87
C THR A 949 -45.29 43.31 -15.51
N GLU A 950 -46.57 43.67 -15.66
CA GLU A 950 -47.16 44.92 -15.20
C GLU A 950 -47.39 44.90 -13.68
N GLN A 951 -46.34 44.94 -12.84
CA GLN A 951 -46.55 45.19 -11.40
C GLN A 951 -45.48 46.08 -10.75
N ARG A 952 -45.99 47.17 -10.16
CA ARG A 952 -45.50 48.22 -9.23
C ARG A 952 -44.20 48.07 -8.39
N LYS A 953 -43.30 47.11 -8.60
CA LYS A 953 -41.99 47.06 -7.89
C LYS A 953 -40.85 47.35 -8.87
N ARG A 954 -40.02 48.37 -8.58
CA ARG A 954 -38.74 48.61 -9.30
C ARG A 954 -37.87 47.34 -9.19
N GLN A 955 -37.73 46.60 -10.29
CA GLN A 955 -36.81 45.47 -10.43
C GLN A 955 -35.60 45.91 -11.26
N PRO A 956 -34.41 45.36 -10.98
CA PRO A 956 -33.24 45.60 -11.83
C PRO A 956 -33.41 44.94 -13.20
N ILE A 957 -32.76 45.49 -14.23
CA ILE A 957 -32.91 45.01 -15.62
C ILE A 957 -32.46 43.55 -15.74
N VAL A 958 -31.36 43.17 -15.08
CA VAL A 958 -30.86 41.80 -15.07
C VAL A 958 -30.47 41.39 -13.66
N LYS A 959 -30.92 40.21 -13.22
CA LYS A 959 -30.41 39.52 -12.05
C LYS A 959 -29.57 38.33 -12.49
N LEU A 960 -28.34 38.24 -12.00
CA LEU A 960 -27.42 37.14 -12.26
C LEU A 960 -27.26 36.30 -11.00
N ALA A 961 -27.34 34.98 -11.13
CA ALA A 961 -27.00 34.06 -10.06
C ALA A 961 -26.17 32.89 -10.59
N ILE A 962 -25.31 32.33 -9.73
CA ILE A 962 -24.60 31.08 -10.00
C ILE A 962 -25.18 29.98 -9.12
N MET A 963 -25.79 28.94 -9.72
CA MET A 963 -26.51 27.88 -8.99
C MET A 963 -26.44 26.49 -9.67
N GLU A 964 -26.69 25.43 -8.90
CA GLU A 964 -26.63 24.01 -9.33
C GLU A 964 -27.90 23.56 -10.07
N ASN A 965 -29.03 24.14 -9.65
CA ASN A 965 -30.39 24.05 -10.18
C ASN A 965 -31.20 25.15 -9.43
N LYS A 966 -32.46 25.42 -9.79
CA LYS A 966 -33.33 26.51 -9.21
C LYS A 966 -33.59 26.45 -7.69
N ASP A 967 -32.72 25.85 -6.90
CA ASP A 967 -32.79 25.74 -5.46
C ASP A 967 -32.29 27.02 -4.79
N ALA A 968 -33.18 27.65 -4.02
CA ALA A 968 -32.95 28.94 -3.39
C ALA A 968 -32.01 28.88 -2.18
N ASN A 969 -31.67 27.69 -1.69
CA ASN A 969 -30.99 27.52 -0.41
C ASN A 969 -29.44 27.54 -0.49
N LYS A 970 -28.85 27.66 -1.70
CA LYS A 970 -27.39 27.50 -1.93
C LYS A 970 -26.69 28.81 -2.39
N ARG A 971 -26.76 29.87 -1.58
CA ARG A 971 -26.66 31.26 -2.10
C ARG A 971 -25.49 32.16 -1.63
N GLN A 972 -24.24 31.69 -1.52
CA GLN A 972 -23.14 32.64 -1.19
C GLN A 972 -21.75 32.34 -1.80
N ILE A 973 -21.63 31.47 -2.80
CA ILE A 973 -20.30 31.04 -3.27
C ILE A 973 -19.45 32.18 -3.86
N LEU A 974 -20.08 33.10 -4.59
CA LEU A 974 -19.37 34.25 -5.17
C LEU A 974 -18.84 35.20 -4.10
N SER A 975 -19.67 35.55 -3.11
CA SER A 975 -19.27 36.43 -2.00
C SER A 975 -18.19 35.77 -1.14
N TYR A 976 -18.30 34.45 -0.90
CA TYR A 976 -17.25 33.67 -0.25
C TYR A 976 -15.93 33.81 -1.03
N PHE A 977 -15.90 33.42 -2.31
CA PHE A 977 -14.72 33.50 -3.15
C PHE A 977 -14.11 34.91 -3.21
N ALA A 978 -14.93 35.92 -3.51
CA ALA A 978 -14.48 37.30 -3.65
C ALA A 978 -13.89 37.86 -2.34
N SER A 979 -14.47 37.51 -1.19
CA SER A 979 -13.96 37.94 0.11
C SER A 979 -12.55 37.42 0.37
N PHE A 980 -12.28 36.14 0.11
CA PHE A 980 -10.95 35.55 0.29
C PHE A 980 -9.92 36.09 -0.71
N VAL A 981 -10.31 36.31 -1.97
CA VAL A 981 -9.43 36.93 -2.97
C VAL A 981 -9.05 38.34 -2.55
N PHE A 982 -10.01 39.15 -2.08
CA PHE A 982 -9.75 40.51 -1.63
C PHE A 982 -8.90 40.56 -0.36
N ILE A 983 -9.12 39.65 0.60
CA ILE A 983 -8.27 39.56 1.79
C ILE A 983 -6.81 39.30 1.40
N MET A 984 -6.57 38.37 0.47
CA MET A 984 -5.21 38.02 0.05
C MET A 984 -4.56 39.02 -0.92
N MET A 985 -5.35 39.77 -1.69
CA MET A 985 -4.86 40.58 -2.82
C MET A 985 -5.49 41.99 -2.92
N GLY A 986 -6.06 42.52 -1.84
CA GLY A 986 -6.93 43.71 -1.84
C GLY A 986 -6.34 44.91 -2.56
N GLU A 987 -5.13 45.33 -2.20
CA GLU A 987 -4.43 46.44 -2.86
C GLU A 987 -4.22 46.21 -4.37
N THR A 988 -3.96 44.96 -4.77
CA THR A 988 -3.79 44.61 -6.19
C THR A 988 -5.12 44.65 -6.92
N ILE A 989 -6.20 44.17 -6.30
CA ILE A 989 -7.56 44.24 -6.86
C ILE A 989 -7.97 45.71 -7.03
N GLU A 990 -7.77 46.54 -6.01
CA GLU A 990 -8.08 47.97 -6.03
C GLU A 990 -7.30 48.73 -7.11
N LYS A 991 -6.06 48.35 -7.38
CA LYS A 991 -5.25 48.97 -8.44
C LYS A 991 -5.84 48.79 -9.85
N TYR A 992 -6.59 47.72 -10.09
CA TYR A 992 -7.11 47.36 -11.41
C TYR A 992 -8.62 47.59 -11.57
N VAL A 993 -9.30 48.09 -10.54
CA VAL A 993 -10.72 48.49 -10.56
C VAL A 993 -10.79 49.98 -10.77
#